data_AF-A0A315ZCD2-F1
#
_entry.id   AF-A0A315ZCD2-F1
#
_cell.length_a   1.000
_cell.length_b   1.000
_cell.length_c   1.000
_cell.angle_alpha   90.00
_cell.angle_beta   90.00
_cell.angle_gamma   90.00
#
_symmetry.space_group_name_H-M   'P 1'
#
loop_
_entity.id
_entity.type
_entity.pdbx_description
1 polymer ?
#
loop_
_entity_poly.entity_id
_entity_poly.type
_entity_poly.pdbx_seq_one_letter_code
_entity_poly.pdbx_strand_id
1 'polypeptide(L)'
;MLIDEQNGSELQNGLNDLGVSVQPAEQAPATVNDTNFQFVQVNEFQPNADGWNTIGQIIDHKVVGHDIYLTNTNQYQVKVSFLSPSALRVRFKPYRYPNYEKNNSYTVVNHDLGNIDKFEVSELDQDGGTLKIDTGVLQVYIGLNPYGISVQKDGKVITEDTYGKNIVFSNEAIANLKKCPDSESFYGFGEKAGDQLDKKKFSLTFFNYDNFTYNDIDANGGKVVPENNEGGPLNPSSPLYNSMPFALAVGKGNENIEYAYGLFFDNVSQSYFNLGSNDYSNMDGKYYFGALYGELDYYIMVGNEQNDETTNAVTDVLNQYAELSGKSSMPPMYAFGYQQGCYGYYDRWILMSIAQAYRAANIPIDGLHIDVDFQNNYRTFTNSENKFPNVGEMFDTLHDLGYKCSTNITGIITANPLDENGNTDTPYPTRDSILNLNDQNAAISEYKEDAPVQPFIFNTRAGEAPTPNIFIANESYGVDTGLNPFKYPTPAQPEGTNELGTYGFYSDMGDPKVQEWWGEQYDYLLKKGLDMIWQDMTCPAVVPNFDNGNPDKTLPLNLMMYDKVTEEYQPNAKIHNSFALNLVQATFEGIKKLKLSEEFKTGGDNGQPLYNYNKRNFIISRGGFAGVHRYAGIWTGDSASSWDFLAINVPEVLNVGLSGLPISGCDIGGFANGSGSEEGGVTNYELFTRWITAGAFLPWYRNHYDGYTKTFQEPYRFGTPVPENCRKYINIRYRLLQLFYDSMYENTQTGMPICRAMFVNEVNDPSVFDYADHQFFIGKDLLVAPVINQNWMRDVYLPSGSNWYVFDIEGGKLPEPTQGGQVYSWYVPLDLVPVYIREGAILPVRELEQYVGQKDNNIMTFYIYPGPESSYQLYQDDKTTMDAEEQGEYRVTEVMTMNGNGSKQVNFKRVYEKNYVPNEKYFQVKLLGNLVCPESVSINGKQISKMDLADFDSATSNAWYYDSDNEFVMVKVEDNASELNVFVAYPDAE
;
A
#
# COMPACT_ATOMS: atom_id res chain seq x y z
N MET A 1 -29.58 23.92 48.90
CA MET A 1 -30.28 25.21 49.10
C MET A 1 -29.45 26.29 48.42
N LEU A 2 -30.14 27.06 47.57
CA LEU A 2 -29.78 28.18 46.70
C LEU A 2 -28.77 29.27 47.19
N ILE A 3 -27.99 29.79 46.22
CA ILE A 3 -27.54 31.20 45.97
C ILE A 3 -26.46 31.76 46.95
N ASP A 4 -25.41 32.55 46.64
CA ASP A 4 -25.03 33.47 45.53
C ASP A 4 -23.50 33.70 45.45
N GLU A 5 -23.08 34.38 44.37
CA GLU A 5 -21.76 34.84 43.97
C GLU A 5 -21.12 36.00 44.78
N GLN A 6 -19.79 36.14 44.64
CA GLN A 6 -18.96 37.35 44.47
C GLN A 6 -17.80 37.60 45.45
N ASN A 7 -16.61 37.67 44.82
CA ASN A 7 -15.43 38.51 45.10
C ASN A 7 -14.64 38.36 46.40
N GLY A 8 -13.32 38.17 46.25
CA GLY A 8 -12.34 38.64 47.23
C GLY A 8 -11.09 37.78 47.37
N SER A 9 -10.09 38.12 46.55
CA SER A 9 -8.65 38.12 46.85
C SER A 9 -8.20 37.90 48.30
N GLU A 10 -7.05 37.20 48.40
CA GLU A 10 -6.03 37.31 49.45
C GLU A 10 -6.37 36.76 50.85
N LEU A 11 -5.92 35.52 51.07
CA LEU A 11 -5.37 35.08 52.36
C LEU A 11 -4.22 34.09 52.10
N GLN A 12 -3.09 34.63 51.63
CA GLN A 12 -1.78 34.11 52.01
C GLN A 12 -1.54 34.52 53.47
N ASN A 13 -1.33 33.55 54.36
CA ASN A 13 -0.14 33.49 55.21
C ASN A 13 -0.29 32.43 56.31
N GLY A 14 0.67 31.51 56.32
CA GLY A 14 0.98 30.68 57.47
C GLY A 14 1.13 29.23 57.09
N LEU A 15 2.28 28.87 56.51
CA LEU A 15 3.05 27.64 56.78
C LEU A 15 4.29 27.61 55.87
N ASN A 16 5.27 28.46 56.18
CA ASN A 16 6.66 28.29 55.76
C ASN A 16 7.45 27.94 57.02
N ASP A 17 7.81 26.67 57.19
CA ASP A 17 9.00 26.25 57.93
C ASP A 17 9.23 24.73 57.83
N LEU A 18 9.51 24.25 56.61
CA LEU A 18 10.31 23.04 56.38
C LEU A 18 11.07 23.25 55.06
N GLY A 19 12.33 23.67 55.15
CA GLY A 19 13.21 23.95 54.02
C GLY A 19 13.55 22.71 53.20
N VAL A 20 12.64 22.33 52.29
CA VAL A 20 12.91 21.47 51.15
C VAL A 20 12.60 22.29 49.90
N SER A 21 13.63 22.64 49.13
CA SER A 21 13.45 23.27 47.82
C SER A 21 12.89 22.23 46.86
N VAL A 22 11.57 22.22 46.69
CA VAL A 22 10.93 21.58 45.53
C VAL A 22 10.96 22.61 44.42
N GLN A 23 11.83 22.41 43.43
CA GLN A 23 11.67 23.11 42.16
C GLN A 23 10.31 22.70 41.56
N PRO A 24 9.53 23.64 40.99
CA PRO A 24 8.29 23.27 40.34
C PRO A 24 8.63 22.35 39.16
N ALA A 25 8.01 21.17 39.15
CA ALA A 25 8.03 20.27 38.02
C ALA A 25 7.50 21.03 36.79
N GLU A 26 8.36 21.20 35.78
CA GLU A 26 7.91 21.56 34.45
C GLU A 26 6.98 20.43 33.96
N GLN A 27 5.72 20.82 33.74
CA GLN A 27 4.66 20.16 32.96
C GLN A 27 4.57 18.62 33.07
N ALA A 28 3.59 18.15 33.85
CA ALA A 28 3.02 16.82 33.68
C ALA A 28 2.43 16.66 32.26
N PRO A 29 2.47 15.47 31.63
CA PRO A 29 1.84 15.25 30.33
C PRO A 29 0.33 15.50 30.41
N ALA A 30 -0.21 16.04 29.33
CA ALA A 30 -1.59 16.52 29.19
C ALA A 30 -2.61 15.64 29.92
N THR A 31 -3.26 16.20 30.95
CA THR A 31 -4.45 15.61 31.52
C THR A 31 -5.56 15.69 30.48
N VAL A 32 -5.88 14.57 29.84
CA VAL A 32 -7.10 14.41 29.03
C VAL A 32 -8.27 14.59 29.99
N ASN A 33 -8.89 15.77 29.99
CA ASN A 33 -10.29 15.88 30.42
C ASN A 33 -11.08 15.00 29.43
N ASP A 34 -11.90 14.10 29.97
CA ASP A 34 -12.56 12.93 29.31
C ASP A 34 -13.44 13.25 28.08
N THR A 35 -13.45 14.50 27.61
CA THR A 35 -14.24 14.99 26.48
C THR A 35 -13.45 15.83 25.46
N ASN A 36 -12.17 16.16 25.71
CA ASN A 36 -11.36 17.03 24.84
C ASN A 36 -10.35 16.22 24.00
N PHE A 37 -10.85 15.55 22.96
CA PHE A 37 -10.03 14.79 22.00
C PHE A 37 -9.41 15.72 20.95
N GLN A 38 -8.10 15.61 20.75
CA GLN A 38 -7.33 16.40 19.78
C GLN A 38 -6.20 15.55 19.17
N PHE A 39 -5.72 15.92 17.99
CA PHE A 39 -4.48 15.37 17.45
C PHE A 39 -3.32 15.70 18.39
N VAL A 40 -2.43 14.72 18.62
CA VAL A 40 -1.25 14.89 19.49
C VAL A 40 0.02 14.70 18.65
N GLN A 41 0.86 15.72 18.59
CA GLN A 41 2.09 15.70 17.82
C GLN A 41 3.12 14.72 18.39
N VAL A 42 4.10 14.31 17.57
CA VAL A 42 5.13 13.33 17.97
C VAL A 42 5.98 13.79 19.17
N ASN A 43 6.14 15.11 19.38
CA ASN A 43 6.87 15.66 20.52
C ASN A 43 6.07 15.66 21.82
N GLU A 44 4.74 15.49 21.77
CA GLU A 44 3.87 15.50 22.94
C GLU A 44 3.65 14.09 23.51
N PHE A 45 3.79 13.05 22.68
CA PHE A 45 3.73 11.65 23.13
C PHE A 45 5.12 11.14 23.57
N GLN A 46 5.47 11.37 24.83
CA GLN A 46 6.78 11.00 25.39
C GLN A 46 6.68 9.93 26.51
N PRO A 47 6.50 8.65 26.18
CA PRO A 47 6.37 7.58 27.17
C PRO A 47 7.62 7.32 28.02
N ASN A 48 8.77 7.84 27.59
CA ASN A 48 10.02 7.78 28.35
C ASN A 48 10.16 8.91 29.39
N ALA A 49 9.30 9.94 29.38
CA ALA A 49 9.27 10.98 30.41
C ALA A 49 8.67 10.47 31.74
N ASP A 50 8.88 11.20 32.83
CA ASP A 50 8.30 10.85 34.14
C ASP A 50 6.77 11.01 34.16
N GLY A 51 6.10 10.37 35.13
CA GLY A 51 4.65 10.47 35.33
C GLY A 51 3.80 9.33 34.74
N TRP A 52 4.43 8.39 34.02
CA TRP A 52 3.75 7.18 33.53
C TRP A 52 3.77 6.05 34.57
N ASN A 53 2.68 5.27 34.65
CA ASN A 53 2.62 4.06 35.45
C ASN A 53 3.35 2.91 34.75
N THR A 54 3.88 1.96 35.52
CA THR A 54 4.50 0.72 34.99
C THR A 54 3.74 -0.50 35.50
N ILE A 55 3.95 -1.66 34.85
CA ILE A 55 3.39 -2.94 35.33
C ILE A 55 3.96 -3.33 36.70
N GLY A 56 5.26 -3.08 36.93
CA GLY A 56 5.92 -3.43 38.18
C GLY A 56 6.02 -4.93 38.42
N GLN A 57 5.81 -5.37 39.66
CA GLN A 57 5.92 -6.78 40.06
C GLN A 57 4.68 -7.60 39.69
N ILE A 58 4.90 -8.76 39.07
CA ILE A 58 3.91 -9.82 38.87
C ILE A 58 3.81 -10.67 40.14
N ILE A 59 2.61 -10.91 40.63
CA ILE A 59 2.35 -11.71 41.85
C ILE A 59 1.64 -13.02 41.58
N ASP A 60 1.04 -13.16 40.40
CA ASP A 60 0.34 -14.36 39.96
C ASP A 60 0.54 -14.54 38.47
N HIS A 61 0.73 -15.78 38.03
CA HIS A 61 0.77 -16.13 36.63
C HIS A 61 0.03 -17.44 36.37
N LYS A 62 -0.65 -17.52 35.23
CA LYS A 62 -1.45 -18.68 34.85
C LYS A 62 -1.18 -19.05 33.40
N VAL A 63 -0.89 -20.33 33.16
CA VAL A 63 -0.73 -20.90 31.81
C VAL A 63 -2.01 -21.63 31.41
N VAL A 64 -2.54 -21.34 30.23
CA VAL A 64 -3.72 -21.99 29.64
C VAL A 64 -3.44 -22.27 28.17
N GLY A 65 -3.19 -23.54 27.81
CA GLY A 65 -2.73 -23.85 26.46
C GLY A 65 -1.41 -23.14 26.16
N HIS A 66 -1.38 -22.33 25.10
CA HIS A 66 -0.25 -21.48 24.70
C HIS A 66 -0.40 -20.02 25.16
N ASP A 67 -1.34 -19.73 26.07
CA ASP A 67 -1.54 -18.42 26.66
C ASP A 67 -0.95 -18.35 28.07
N ILE A 68 -0.28 -17.24 28.39
CA ILE A 68 0.25 -16.90 29.70
C ILE A 68 -0.38 -15.59 30.16
N TYR A 69 -1.03 -15.63 31.32
CA TYR A 69 -1.64 -14.48 31.98
C TYR A 69 -0.77 -14.08 33.16
N LEU A 70 -0.40 -12.80 33.25
CA LEU A 70 0.51 -12.25 34.25
C LEU A 70 -0.19 -11.12 35.01
N THR A 71 -0.49 -11.30 36.29
CA THR A 71 -1.25 -10.34 37.09
C THR A 71 -0.37 -9.66 38.15
N ASN A 72 -0.42 -8.33 38.20
CA ASN A 72 0.31 -7.54 39.18
C ASN A 72 -0.49 -7.27 40.47
N THR A 73 0.15 -6.65 41.46
CA THR A 73 -0.47 -6.30 42.76
C THR A 73 -1.72 -5.43 42.64
N ASN A 74 -1.80 -4.61 41.60
CA ASN A 74 -2.90 -3.68 41.35
C ASN A 74 -4.01 -4.28 40.47
N GLN A 75 -3.95 -5.59 40.18
CA GLN A 75 -4.93 -6.32 39.36
C GLN A 75 -4.95 -5.90 37.88
N TYR A 76 -3.89 -5.28 37.40
CA TYR A 76 -3.61 -5.20 35.99
C TYR A 76 -3.07 -6.55 35.50
N GLN A 77 -3.33 -6.89 34.24
CA GLN A 77 -2.91 -8.17 33.68
C GLN A 77 -2.36 -8.02 32.25
N VAL A 78 -1.22 -8.64 32.00
CA VAL A 78 -0.64 -8.81 30.65
C VAL A 78 -0.97 -10.23 30.18
N LYS A 79 -1.39 -10.38 28.92
CA LYS A 79 -1.58 -11.68 28.27
C LYS A 79 -0.51 -11.86 27.18
N VAL A 80 0.22 -12.96 27.21
CA VAL A 80 1.15 -13.39 26.16
C VAL A 80 0.59 -14.64 25.51
N SER A 81 0.39 -14.64 24.20
CA SER A 81 -0.17 -15.77 23.43
C SER A 81 0.86 -16.21 22.38
N PHE A 82 1.18 -17.50 22.28
CA PHE A 82 2.10 -17.99 21.25
C PHE A 82 1.30 -18.52 20.06
N LEU A 83 1.58 -17.96 18.87
CA LEU A 83 0.82 -18.21 17.63
C LEU A 83 1.49 -19.24 16.73
N SER A 84 2.80 -19.43 16.89
CA SER A 84 3.61 -20.48 16.26
C SER A 84 4.89 -20.67 17.08
N PRO A 85 5.79 -21.60 16.72
CA PRO A 85 7.09 -21.71 17.37
C PRO A 85 7.93 -20.42 17.30
N SER A 86 7.71 -19.56 16.30
CA SER A 86 8.49 -18.34 16.02
C SER A 86 7.70 -17.03 16.18
N ALA A 87 6.43 -17.08 16.58
CA ALA A 87 5.58 -15.88 16.71
C ALA A 87 4.79 -15.84 18.03
N LEU A 88 4.69 -14.64 18.61
CA LEU A 88 3.88 -14.37 19.79
C LEU A 88 3.10 -13.06 19.69
N ARG A 89 2.01 -12.96 20.44
CA ARG A 89 1.16 -11.78 20.63
C ARG A 89 1.18 -11.36 22.10
N VAL A 90 1.29 -10.07 22.37
CA VAL A 90 1.25 -9.51 23.72
C VAL A 90 0.11 -8.50 23.80
N ARG A 91 -0.77 -8.69 24.78
CA ARG A 91 -1.90 -7.80 25.07
C ARG A 91 -1.81 -7.22 26.47
N PHE A 92 -2.03 -5.91 26.58
CA PHE A 92 -2.20 -5.23 27.85
C PHE A 92 -3.27 -4.15 27.75
N LYS A 93 -4.26 -4.22 28.64
CA LYS A 93 -5.31 -3.19 28.78
C LYS A 93 -5.02 -2.32 30.00
N PRO A 94 -5.06 -0.98 29.88
CA PRO A 94 -4.67 -0.07 30.96
C PRO A 94 -5.76 0.09 32.05
N TYR A 95 -6.49 -0.98 32.37
CA TYR A 95 -7.50 -1.02 33.42
C TYR A 95 -7.45 -2.33 34.21
N ARG A 96 -8.03 -2.32 35.40
CA ARG A 96 -7.98 -3.46 36.34
C ARG A 96 -8.99 -4.52 35.93
N TYR A 97 -8.65 -5.80 36.15
CA TYR A 97 -9.48 -6.95 35.82
C TYR A 97 -9.88 -7.01 34.32
N PRO A 98 -8.91 -6.98 33.39
CA PRO A 98 -9.21 -6.96 31.96
C PRO A 98 -9.86 -8.27 31.48
N ASN A 99 -10.75 -8.13 30.50
CA ASN A 99 -11.31 -9.28 29.77
C ASN A 99 -10.62 -9.41 28.41
N TYR A 100 -10.07 -10.59 28.14
CA TYR A 100 -9.38 -10.95 26.88
C TYR A 100 -10.16 -11.94 26.01
N GLU A 101 -11.44 -12.20 26.30
CA GLU A 101 -12.30 -13.11 25.53
C GLU A 101 -12.54 -12.61 24.09
N LYS A 102 -12.77 -11.30 23.92
CA LYS A 102 -12.93 -10.69 22.59
C LYS A 102 -11.58 -10.37 21.95
N ASN A 103 -11.50 -10.66 20.66
CA ASN A 103 -10.41 -10.20 19.79
C ASN A 103 -10.79 -8.84 19.21
N ASN A 104 -9.86 -7.88 19.29
CA ASN A 104 -10.12 -6.50 18.93
C ASN A 104 -9.39 -6.06 17.66
N SER A 105 -8.99 -7.01 16.81
CA SER A 105 -8.23 -6.70 15.59
C SER A 105 -9.12 -6.30 14.42
N TYR A 106 -8.69 -5.28 13.68
CA TYR A 106 -9.24 -4.90 12.38
C TYR A 106 -8.44 -5.52 11.22
N THR A 107 -7.21 -5.96 11.50
CA THR A 107 -6.23 -6.40 10.50
C THR A 107 -6.11 -7.92 10.45
N VAL A 108 -5.98 -8.54 11.62
CA VAL A 108 -5.59 -9.94 11.77
C VAL A 108 -6.78 -10.84 11.47
N VAL A 109 -6.61 -11.72 10.49
CA VAL A 109 -7.61 -12.70 10.06
C VAL A 109 -7.23 -14.13 10.41
N ASN A 110 -5.96 -14.37 10.76
CA ASN A 110 -5.47 -15.66 11.22
C ASN A 110 -4.68 -15.52 12.54
N HIS A 111 -5.01 -16.33 13.54
CA HIS A 111 -4.34 -16.36 14.85
C HIS A 111 -3.56 -17.66 15.09
N ASP A 112 -3.54 -18.57 14.12
CA ASP A 112 -2.77 -19.80 14.16
C ASP A 112 -1.76 -19.77 13.01
N LEU A 113 -0.53 -19.40 13.33
CA LEU A 113 0.56 -19.27 12.37
C LEU A 113 1.40 -20.55 12.26
N GLY A 114 1.00 -21.62 12.94
CA GLY A 114 1.66 -22.91 12.84
C GLY A 114 1.67 -23.71 14.14
N ASN A 115 1.79 -25.03 14.01
CA ASN A 115 1.77 -25.95 15.14
C ASN A 115 2.98 -25.74 16.07
N ILE A 116 2.70 -25.71 17.38
CA ILE A 116 3.70 -25.64 18.44
C ILE A 116 3.85 -27.03 19.07
N ASP A 117 4.78 -27.84 18.57
CA ASP A 117 4.99 -29.21 19.05
C ASP A 117 5.66 -29.27 20.43
N LYS A 118 6.50 -28.27 20.74
CA LYS A 118 7.15 -28.12 22.04
C LYS A 118 6.68 -26.83 22.69
N PHE A 119 6.14 -26.90 23.89
CA PHE A 119 5.77 -25.73 24.69
C PHE A 119 6.08 -26.02 26.16
N GLU A 120 7.30 -25.73 26.57
CA GLU A 120 7.77 -25.98 27.94
C GLU A 120 7.87 -24.67 28.70
N VAL A 121 7.19 -24.57 29.85
CA VAL A 121 7.26 -23.43 30.76
C VAL A 121 7.98 -23.87 32.03
N SER A 122 8.99 -23.11 32.44
CA SER A 122 9.77 -23.35 33.66
C SER A 122 10.05 -22.06 34.40
N GLU A 123 10.12 -22.12 35.72
CA GLU A 123 10.52 -20.97 36.55
C GLU A 123 12.01 -21.03 36.87
N LEU A 124 12.68 -19.90 36.75
CA LEU A 124 14.08 -19.71 37.13
C LEU A 124 14.14 -18.82 38.37
N ASP A 125 14.80 -19.30 39.43
CA ASP A 125 14.95 -18.61 40.73
C ASP A 125 15.92 -17.41 40.71
N GLN A 126 16.11 -16.76 39.55
CA GLN A 126 17.06 -15.67 39.35
C GLN A 126 16.32 -14.31 39.29
N ASP A 127 16.98 -13.25 39.78
CA ASP A 127 16.58 -11.84 39.62
C ASP A 127 15.09 -11.51 39.94
N GLY A 128 14.58 -12.05 41.06
CA GLY A 128 13.20 -11.79 41.49
C GLY A 128 12.13 -12.68 40.83
N GLY A 129 12.57 -13.71 40.08
CA GLY A 129 11.74 -14.71 39.43
C GLY A 129 11.61 -14.45 37.93
N THR A 130 11.84 -15.47 37.11
CA THR A 130 11.70 -15.40 35.64
C THR A 130 11.01 -16.64 35.12
N LEU A 131 9.99 -16.49 34.26
CA LEU A 131 9.45 -17.59 33.47
C LEU A 131 10.30 -17.77 32.22
N LYS A 132 10.75 -18.99 31.95
CA LYS A 132 11.34 -19.40 30.68
C LYS A 132 10.35 -20.26 29.91
N ILE A 133 10.02 -19.83 28.71
CA ILE A 133 9.18 -20.55 27.75
C ILE A 133 10.07 -21.02 26.60
N ASP A 134 10.00 -22.30 26.25
CA ASP A 134 10.75 -22.90 25.15
C ASP A 134 9.77 -23.50 24.14
N THR A 135 9.74 -22.93 22.93
CA THR A 135 8.85 -23.36 21.83
C THR A 135 9.51 -24.38 20.89
N GLY A 136 10.76 -24.78 21.18
CA GLY A 136 11.62 -25.51 20.26
C GLY A 136 12.37 -24.62 19.25
N VAL A 137 11.88 -23.40 18.99
CA VAL A 137 12.54 -22.41 18.12
C VAL A 137 12.95 -21.17 18.93
N LEU A 138 12.04 -20.64 19.74
CA LEU A 138 12.26 -19.49 20.60
C LEU A 138 12.47 -19.90 22.05
N GLN A 139 13.32 -19.13 22.72
CA GLN A 139 13.40 -19.06 24.17
C GLN A 139 12.91 -17.68 24.61
N VAL A 140 11.73 -17.64 25.22
CA VAL A 140 11.13 -16.40 25.73
C VAL A 140 11.27 -16.35 27.23
N TYR A 141 11.83 -15.25 27.73
CA TYR A 141 12.02 -14.99 29.14
C TYR A 141 11.09 -13.87 29.59
N ILE A 142 10.29 -14.13 30.62
CA ILE A 142 9.37 -13.15 31.21
C ILE A 142 9.82 -12.90 32.66
N GLY A 143 10.42 -11.74 32.90
CA GLY A 143 10.75 -11.29 34.26
C GLY A 143 9.48 -11.08 35.07
N LEU A 144 9.51 -11.43 36.36
CA LEU A 144 8.38 -11.26 37.26
C LEU A 144 8.56 -10.05 38.20
N ASN A 145 9.80 -9.61 38.47
CA ASN A 145 10.07 -8.47 39.34
C ASN A 145 11.34 -7.68 38.96
N PRO A 146 11.23 -6.61 38.15
CA PRO A 146 10.01 -6.13 37.49
C PRO A 146 9.58 -7.04 36.33
N TYR A 147 8.33 -6.89 35.88
CA TYR A 147 7.85 -7.43 34.60
C TYR A 147 8.78 -7.04 33.45
N GLY A 148 8.94 -7.89 32.44
CA GLY A 148 9.55 -7.56 31.15
C GLY A 148 9.75 -8.80 30.28
N ILE A 149 9.69 -8.66 28.95
CA ILE A 149 9.85 -9.77 28.00
C ILE A 149 11.18 -9.67 27.25
N SER A 150 11.90 -10.78 27.13
CA SER A 150 13.04 -10.97 26.23
C SER A 150 12.79 -12.18 25.34
N VAL A 151 12.90 -11.98 24.02
CA VAL A 151 12.74 -13.03 23.01
C VAL A 151 14.10 -13.39 22.47
N GLN A 152 14.46 -14.67 22.54
CA GLN A 152 15.73 -15.18 22.06
C GLN A 152 15.54 -16.32 21.05
N LYS A 153 16.46 -16.41 20.11
CA LYS A 153 16.58 -17.50 19.14
C LYS A 153 18.05 -17.91 19.09
N ASP A 154 18.33 -19.20 19.18
CA ASP A 154 19.70 -19.75 19.13
C ASP A 154 20.69 -19.08 20.12
N GLY A 155 20.19 -18.70 21.30
CA GLY A 155 20.98 -18.04 22.35
C GLY A 155 21.26 -16.55 22.10
N LYS A 156 20.74 -15.98 21.01
CA LYS A 156 20.83 -14.56 20.68
C LYS A 156 19.53 -13.85 21.07
N VAL A 157 19.67 -12.67 21.70
CA VAL A 157 18.53 -11.78 21.95
C VAL A 157 18.08 -11.14 20.63
N ILE A 158 16.82 -11.33 20.30
CA ILE A 158 16.18 -10.77 19.09
C ILE A 158 15.52 -9.43 19.42
N THR A 159 14.75 -9.40 20.51
CA THR A 159 14.10 -8.18 21.00
C THR A 159 13.86 -8.31 22.50
N GLU A 160 14.02 -7.21 23.24
CA GLU A 160 13.83 -7.20 24.69
C GLU A 160 13.32 -5.87 25.21
N ASP A 161 12.46 -5.93 26.22
CA ASP A 161 11.97 -4.77 26.94
C ASP A 161 13.10 -4.07 27.72
N THR A 162 12.98 -2.76 27.91
CA THR A 162 13.86 -2.01 28.81
C THR A 162 13.60 -2.38 30.28
N TYR A 163 14.66 -2.41 31.09
CA TYR A 163 14.56 -2.78 32.50
C TYR A 163 13.82 -1.71 33.32
N GLY A 164 12.84 -2.12 34.13
CA GLY A 164 12.10 -1.27 35.07
C GLY A 164 11.07 -0.30 34.47
N LYS A 165 11.25 0.13 33.23
CA LYS A 165 10.32 0.99 32.49
C LYS A 165 10.11 0.41 31.09
N ASN A 166 9.09 -0.44 30.93
CA ASN A 166 8.82 -1.19 29.70
C ASN A 166 7.43 -0.90 29.16
N ILE A 167 6.40 -1.63 29.58
CA ILE A 167 5.01 -1.24 29.37
C ILE A 167 4.72 -0.10 30.33
N VAL A 168 4.34 1.04 29.76
CA VAL A 168 3.96 2.24 30.48
C VAL A 168 2.55 2.66 30.09
N PHE A 169 1.81 3.24 31.04
CA PHE A 169 0.46 3.73 30.78
C PHE A 169 0.05 4.91 31.66
N SER A 170 -0.84 5.75 31.13
CA SER A 170 -1.46 6.87 31.83
C SER A 170 -2.88 7.04 31.33
N ASN A 171 -3.87 6.77 32.20
CA ASN A 171 -5.27 6.63 31.80
C ASN A 171 -5.41 5.59 30.66
N GLU A 172 -5.87 6.00 29.48
CA GLU A 172 -5.96 5.13 28.30
C GLU A 172 -4.71 5.10 27.43
N ALA A 173 -3.80 6.06 27.59
CA ALA A 173 -2.57 6.11 26.81
C ALA A 173 -1.59 5.03 27.26
N ILE A 174 -0.91 4.41 26.30
CA ILE A 174 -0.13 3.19 26.49
C ILE A 174 1.09 3.17 25.58
N ALA A 175 2.20 2.63 26.06
CA ALA A 175 3.38 2.40 25.23
C ALA A 175 4.20 1.21 25.74
N ASN A 176 5.04 0.65 24.87
CA ASN A 176 6.07 -0.32 25.25
C ASN A 176 7.44 0.18 24.79
N LEU A 177 8.35 0.36 25.75
CA LEU A 177 9.76 0.64 25.52
C LEU A 177 10.56 -0.66 25.41
N LYS A 178 11.37 -0.74 24.35
CA LYS A 178 12.28 -1.86 24.07
C LYS A 178 13.69 -1.35 23.86
N LYS A 179 14.68 -2.23 24.03
CA LYS A 179 16.08 -1.89 23.71
C LYS A 179 16.26 -1.82 22.18
N CYS A 180 17.09 -0.88 21.74
CA CYS A 180 17.42 -0.63 20.34
C CYS A 180 18.93 -0.81 20.15
N PRO A 181 19.40 -1.96 19.64
CA PRO A 181 20.81 -2.15 19.31
C PRO A 181 21.27 -1.22 18.17
N ASP A 182 22.53 -0.80 18.18
CA ASP A 182 23.09 0.05 17.11
C ASP A 182 23.08 -0.64 15.73
N SER A 183 23.23 -1.96 15.70
CA SER A 183 23.24 -2.79 14.49
C SER A 183 21.87 -3.02 13.85
N GLU A 184 20.78 -2.66 14.53
CA GLU A 184 19.41 -2.89 14.06
C GLU A 184 18.92 -1.74 13.18
N SER A 185 18.30 -2.04 12.05
CA SER A 185 17.61 -1.08 11.17
C SER A 185 16.11 -1.38 11.14
N PHE A 186 15.28 -0.38 10.83
CA PHE A 186 13.83 -0.50 10.89
C PHE A 186 13.18 -0.06 9.57
N TYR A 187 12.39 -0.95 8.99
CA TYR A 187 11.70 -0.76 7.71
C TYR A 187 10.19 -1.02 7.83
N GLY A 188 9.42 -0.71 6.79
CA GLY A 188 7.97 -0.84 6.78
C GLY A 188 7.28 0.48 7.13
N PHE A 189 6.36 0.45 8.09
CA PHE A 189 5.56 1.60 8.55
C PHE A 189 4.52 2.13 7.55
N GLY A 190 4.29 1.37 6.47
CA GLY A 190 3.41 1.72 5.37
C GLY A 190 3.86 2.98 4.64
N GLU A 191 2.90 3.85 4.38
CA GLU A 191 3.12 5.13 3.71
C GLU A 191 3.72 6.14 4.70
N LYS A 192 4.98 6.50 4.46
CA LYS A 192 5.72 7.53 5.18
C LYS A 192 6.63 8.26 4.21
N ALA A 193 6.64 9.59 4.34
CA ALA A 193 7.56 10.49 3.67
C ALA A 193 9.04 10.19 4.03
N GLY A 194 9.96 10.95 3.44
CA GLY A 194 11.41 10.82 3.63
C GLY A 194 12.10 10.00 2.55
N ASP A 195 13.29 10.44 2.17
CA ASP A 195 14.15 9.83 1.14
C ASP A 195 15.01 8.67 1.69
N GLN A 196 14.89 8.34 2.97
CA GLN A 196 15.49 7.14 3.58
C GLN A 196 14.48 6.01 3.72
N LEU A 197 14.87 4.81 3.31
CA LEU A 197 14.12 3.57 3.50
C LEU A 197 14.15 3.15 4.99
N ASP A 198 15.33 3.20 5.62
CA ASP A 198 15.50 2.95 7.07
C ASP A 198 14.90 4.11 7.87
N LYS A 199 13.92 3.80 8.72
CA LYS A 199 13.26 4.79 9.57
C LYS A 199 13.89 4.90 10.97
N LYS A 200 15.02 4.23 11.22
CA LYS A 200 15.78 4.42 12.46
C LYS A 200 16.07 5.91 12.69
N LYS A 201 15.97 6.35 13.94
CA LYS A 201 16.15 7.74 14.40
C LYS A 201 15.05 8.72 13.95
N PHE A 202 13.89 8.24 13.52
CA PHE A 202 12.72 9.11 13.36
C PHE A 202 11.67 8.85 14.45
N SER A 203 10.83 9.87 14.69
CA SER A 203 9.59 9.77 15.45
C SER A 203 8.42 9.81 14.47
N LEU A 204 7.66 8.73 14.39
CA LEU A 204 6.58 8.52 13.44
C LEU A 204 5.23 8.57 14.17
N THR A 205 4.20 9.08 13.49
CA THR A 205 2.80 8.99 13.91
C THR A 205 1.96 8.27 12.85
N PHE A 206 0.92 7.58 13.28
CA PHE A 206 -0.05 6.87 12.46
C PHE A 206 -1.43 7.47 12.69
N PHE A 207 -1.79 8.37 11.78
CA PHE A 207 -3.04 9.08 11.80
C PHE A 207 -3.37 9.43 10.35
N ASN A 208 -4.42 8.84 9.79
CA ASN A 208 -4.81 9.12 8.41
C ASN A 208 -5.21 10.60 8.31
N TYR A 209 -4.51 11.37 7.50
CA TYR A 209 -4.65 12.82 7.41
C TYR A 209 -4.67 13.27 5.95
N ASP A 210 -5.51 14.26 5.64
CA ASP A 210 -5.52 14.92 4.34
C ASP A 210 -4.33 15.87 4.21
N ASN A 211 -3.14 15.34 3.93
CA ASN A 211 -1.89 16.10 3.96
C ASN A 211 -1.43 16.53 2.56
N PHE A 212 -2.17 17.46 1.95
CA PHE A 212 -1.87 17.96 0.60
C PHE A 212 -0.42 18.46 0.47
N THR A 213 0.33 17.95 -0.51
CA THR A 213 1.77 18.22 -0.72
C THR A 213 2.69 17.88 0.46
N TYR A 214 2.20 17.07 1.40
CA TYR A 214 2.88 16.58 2.60
C TYR A 214 3.35 17.70 3.54
N ASN A 215 2.89 18.92 3.29
CA ASN A 215 3.30 20.14 3.96
C ASN A 215 2.09 20.96 4.39
N ASP A 216 0.98 20.27 4.69
CA ASP A 216 -0.25 20.95 4.96
C ASP A 216 -0.18 21.74 6.28
N ILE A 217 -0.77 22.92 6.25
CA ILE A 217 -0.80 23.88 7.36
C ILE A 217 -2.27 24.19 7.60
N ASP A 218 -2.68 24.16 8.87
CA ASP A 218 -4.05 24.51 9.23
C ASP A 218 -4.35 26.00 8.97
N ALA A 219 -5.63 26.37 9.08
CA ALA A 219 -6.11 27.72 8.81
C ALA A 219 -5.50 28.82 9.74
N ASN A 220 -4.93 28.42 10.89
CA ASN A 220 -4.30 29.31 11.86
C ASN A 220 -2.76 29.33 11.74
N GLY A 221 -2.19 28.63 10.76
CA GLY A 221 -0.75 28.50 10.61
C GLY A 221 -0.12 27.37 11.45
N GLY A 222 -0.94 26.57 12.13
CA GLY A 222 -0.51 25.39 12.87
C GLY A 222 -0.15 24.25 11.93
N LYS A 223 0.79 23.41 12.37
CA LYS A 223 1.25 22.25 11.61
C LYS A 223 0.89 20.97 12.37
N VAL A 224 0.71 19.87 11.63
CA VAL A 224 0.61 18.52 12.21
C VAL A 224 1.97 17.95 12.63
N VAL A 225 3.05 18.74 12.46
CA VAL A 225 4.39 18.46 12.96
C VAL A 225 4.82 19.51 13.99
N PRO A 226 5.77 19.18 14.88
CA PRO A 226 6.31 20.12 15.86
C PRO A 226 6.83 21.42 15.23
N GLU A 227 6.74 22.54 15.97
CA GLU A 227 7.10 23.88 15.47
C GLU A 227 8.55 23.96 14.95
N ASN A 228 9.45 23.18 15.55
CA ASN A 228 10.86 23.08 15.15
C ASN A 228 11.14 22.13 13.98
N ASN A 229 10.10 21.48 13.42
CA ASN A 229 10.21 20.60 12.26
C ASN A 229 9.65 21.30 11.00
N GLU A 230 10.28 21.04 9.87
CA GLU A 230 9.76 21.43 8.55
C GLU A 230 8.85 20.33 8.01
N GLY A 231 7.68 20.69 7.46
CA GLY A 231 6.84 19.73 6.75
C GLY A 231 7.41 19.42 5.36
N GLY A 232 6.64 18.70 4.56
CA GLY A 232 6.99 18.37 3.17
C GLY A 232 7.48 16.94 2.98
N PRO A 233 7.82 16.59 1.72
CA PRO A 233 8.06 15.21 1.29
C PRO A 233 9.25 14.55 1.98
N LEU A 234 10.18 15.32 2.55
CA LEU A 234 11.37 14.79 3.21
C LEU A 234 11.19 14.52 4.71
N ASN A 235 10.04 14.86 5.32
CA ASN A 235 9.82 14.66 6.75
C ASN A 235 8.93 13.43 7.04
N PRO A 236 9.50 12.31 7.52
CA PRO A 236 8.74 11.10 7.84
C PRO A 236 7.83 11.23 9.09
N SER A 237 7.96 12.29 9.87
CA SER A 237 7.21 12.50 11.11
C SER A 237 5.79 13.00 10.86
N SER A 238 5.49 13.50 9.66
CA SER A 238 4.16 13.97 9.29
C SER A 238 3.19 12.78 9.12
N PRO A 239 1.95 12.87 9.61
CA PRO A 239 0.91 11.93 9.21
C PRO A 239 0.61 12.06 7.70
N LEU A 240 0.28 10.95 7.06
CA LEU A 240 -0.13 10.86 5.65
C LEU A 240 -1.48 10.11 5.56
N TYR A 241 -1.82 9.54 4.41
CA TYR A 241 -3.15 9.04 4.13
C TYR A 241 -3.40 7.62 4.67
N ASN A 242 -2.35 6.80 4.77
CA ASN A 242 -2.42 5.40 5.16
C ASN A 242 -1.58 5.05 6.40
N SER A 243 -2.20 4.31 7.33
CA SER A 243 -1.59 3.93 8.61
C SER A 243 -1.33 2.43 8.71
N MET A 244 -0.07 1.99 8.56
CA MET A 244 0.33 0.58 8.74
C MET A 244 1.41 0.46 9.81
N PRO A 245 1.04 0.32 11.09
CA PRO A 245 1.98 0.24 12.23
C PRO A 245 2.69 -1.13 12.30
N PHE A 246 3.35 -1.52 11.21
CA PHE A 246 4.20 -2.70 11.09
C PHE A 246 5.66 -2.28 10.91
N ALA A 247 6.56 -2.80 11.73
CA ALA A 247 7.99 -2.59 11.62
C ALA A 247 8.69 -3.92 11.29
N LEU A 248 9.47 -3.96 10.21
CA LEU A 248 10.46 -4.99 9.96
C LEU A 248 11.79 -4.53 10.55
N ALA A 249 12.21 -5.16 11.65
CA ALA A 249 13.52 -4.94 12.26
C ALA A 249 14.53 -5.93 11.68
N VAL A 250 15.69 -5.43 11.25
CA VAL A 250 16.76 -6.23 10.65
C VAL A 250 18.06 -5.98 11.41
N GLY A 251 18.58 -7.03 12.04
CA GLY A 251 19.85 -7.01 12.76
C GLY A 251 21.01 -7.32 11.81
N LYS A 252 21.87 -6.32 11.57
CA LYS A 252 22.99 -6.42 10.64
C LYS A 252 24.25 -6.95 11.35
N GLY A 253 24.85 -8.01 10.80
CA GLY A 253 26.20 -8.44 11.12
C GLY A 253 27.23 -7.78 10.22
N ASN A 254 28.50 -8.15 10.39
CA ASN A 254 29.58 -7.65 9.52
C ASN A 254 29.57 -8.28 8.12
N GLU A 255 29.03 -9.49 7.98
CA GLU A 255 29.09 -10.29 6.75
C GLU A 255 27.70 -10.65 6.21
N ASN A 256 26.65 -10.62 7.04
CA ASN A 256 25.31 -11.04 6.68
C ASN A 256 24.24 -10.42 7.60
N ILE A 257 22.97 -10.61 7.25
CA ILE A 257 21.86 -10.40 8.18
C ILE A 257 21.89 -11.49 9.25
N GLU A 258 21.95 -11.11 10.52
CA GLU A 258 22.05 -12.07 11.64
C GLU A 258 20.68 -12.46 12.20
N TYR A 259 19.68 -11.59 12.06
CA TYR A 259 18.28 -11.87 12.41
C TYR A 259 17.35 -10.84 11.76
N ALA A 260 16.07 -11.21 11.67
CA ALA A 260 14.99 -10.29 11.38
C ALA A 260 13.76 -10.63 12.24
N TYR A 261 12.96 -9.62 12.57
CA TYR A 261 11.64 -9.83 13.16
C TYR A 261 10.65 -8.75 12.72
N GLY A 262 9.39 -9.13 12.61
CA GLY A 262 8.27 -8.22 12.40
C GLY A 262 7.65 -7.84 13.73
N LEU A 263 7.37 -6.55 13.91
CA LEU A 263 6.62 -5.99 15.03
C LEU A 263 5.37 -5.30 14.47
N PHE A 264 4.22 -5.93 14.61
CA PHE A 264 2.93 -5.32 14.23
C PHE A 264 2.23 -4.80 15.48
N PHE A 265 1.92 -3.50 15.52
CA PHE A 265 1.17 -2.88 16.60
C PHE A 265 -0.28 -2.63 16.18
N ASP A 266 -1.19 -3.48 16.63
CA ASP A 266 -2.57 -3.57 16.16
C ASP A 266 -3.48 -2.57 16.91
N ASN A 267 -3.36 -1.29 16.57
CA ASN A 267 -4.13 -0.21 17.18
C ASN A 267 -4.55 0.84 16.14
N VAL A 268 -5.86 1.09 16.05
CA VAL A 268 -6.48 2.01 15.07
C VAL A 268 -6.65 3.44 15.58
N SER A 269 -6.33 3.72 16.85
CA SER A 269 -6.23 5.10 17.33
C SER A 269 -4.94 5.75 16.83
N GLN A 270 -4.74 7.03 17.16
CA GLN A 270 -3.45 7.67 16.90
C GLN A 270 -2.33 6.91 17.64
N SER A 271 -1.39 6.38 16.87
CA SER A 271 -0.26 5.61 17.39
C SER A 271 1.08 6.17 16.93
N TYR A 272 2.15 5.76 17.61
CA TYR A 272 3.48 6.32 17.48
C TYR A 272 4.54 5.24 17.48
N PHE A 273 5.62 5.51 16.76
CA PHE A 273 6.88 4.79 16.88
C PHE A 273 8.00 5.82 17.04
N ASN A 274 8.86 5.69 18.04
CA ASN A 274 10.13 6.40 18.07
C ASN A 274 11.23 5.36 17.98
N LEU A 275 12.02 5.42 16.92
CA LEU A 275 12.98 4.39 16.53
C LEU A 275 14.40 4.75 16.96
N GLY A 276 14.53 5.24 18.21
CA GLY A 276 15.80 5.70 18.79
C GLY A 276 16.14 7.16 18.50
N SER A 277 15.13 7.98 18.21
CA SER A 277 15.34 9.42 18.04
C SER A 277 15.39 10.14 19.39
N ASN A 278 16.42 10.95 19.59
CA ASN A 278 16.61 11.79 20.77
C ASN A 278 15.98 13.19 20.63
N ASP A 279 15.09 13.40 19.66
CA ASP A 279 14.52 14.73 19.37
C ASP A 279 13.72 15.33 20.54
N TYR A 280 13.04 14.48 21.32
CA TYR A 280 12.08 14.93 22.34
C TYR A 280 12.26 14.28 23.72
N SER A 281 12.88 13.11 23.80
CA SER A 281 13.22 12.46 25.07
C SER A 281 14.47 11.58 24.90
N ASN A 282 15.16 11.20 25.98
CA ASN A 282 16.36 10.37 25.90
C ASN A 282 16.04 8.91 25.54
N MET A 283 16.24 8.58 24.27
CA MET A 283 16.02 7.29 23.65
C MET A 283 17.33 6.53 23.36
N ASP A 284 18.44 6.90 24.00
CA ASP A 284 19.73 6.21 23.86
C ASP A 284 19.58 4.70 24.12
N GLY A 285 19.84 3.89 23.10
CA GLY A 285 19.73 2.44 23.15
C GLY A 285 18.30 1.92 23.33
N LYS A 286 17.27 2.72 23.01
CA LYS A 286 15.86 2.38 23.19
C LYS A 286 15.03 2.75 21.97
N TYR A 287 13.90 2.09 21.81
CA TYR A 287 12.81 2.53 20.94
C TYR A 287 11.48 2.30 21.67
N TYR A 288 10.41 2.94 21.20
CA TYR A 288 9.07 2.62 21.69
C TYR A 288 8.05 2.61 20.57
N PHE A 289 6.94 1.94 20.85
CA PHE A 289 5.68 2.09 20.13
C PHE A 289 4.55 2.22 21.14
N GLY A 290 3.48 2.93 20.77
CA GLY A 290 2.37 3.20 21.68
C GLY A 290 1.22 3.95 21.02
N ALA A 291 0.14 4.13 21.76
CA ALA A 291 -1.08 4.77 21.29
C ALA A 291 -1.73 5.64 22.37
N LEU A 292 -2.55 6.60 21.95
CA LEU A 292 -3.32 7.44 22.86
C LEU A 292 -4.47 6.69 23.54
N TYR A 293 -5.06 5.70 22.84
CA TYR A 293 -6.26 5.00 23.30
C TYR A 293 -6.20 3.51 23.01
N GLY A 294 -7.10 2.76 23.66
CA GLY A 294 -7.27 1.33 23.44
C GLY A 294 -6.29 0.48 24.24
N GLU A 295 -5.97 -0.69 23.70
CA GLU A 295 -5.07 -1.65 24.34
C GLU A 295 -3.74 -1.74 23.61
N LEU A 296 -2.72 -2.19 24.35
CA LEU A 296 -1.43 -2.49 23.80
C LEU A 296 -1.53 -3.90 23.24
N ASP A 297 -1.80 -4.03 21.94
CA ASP A 297 -1.90 -5.30 21.24
C ASP A 297 -0.81 -5.35 20.16
N TYR A 298 0.20 -6.19 20.34
CA TYR A 298 1.27 -6.29 19.36
C TYR A 298 1.74 -7.72 19.14
N TYR A 299 2.29 -7.94 17.96
CA TYR A 299 2.74 -9.24 17.48
C TYR A 299 4.24 -9.15 17.18
N ILE A 300 5.00 -10.15 17.64
CA ILE A 300 6.40 -10.35 17.27
C ILE A 300 6.45 -11.62 16.43
N MET A 301 6.93 -11.51 15.19
CA MET A 301 7.16 -12.62 14.26
C MET A 301 8.66 -12.71 14.00
N VAL A 302 9.34 -13.71 14.54
CA VAL A 302 10.80 -13.88 14.38
C VAL A 302 11.07 -14.71 13.13
N GLY A 303 11.98 -14.25 12.27
CA GLY A 303 12.38 -14.99 11.07
C GLY A 303 13.05 -16.33 11.41
N ASN A 304 12.51 -17.41 10.87
CA ASN A 304 12.99 -18.76 11.06
C ASN A 304 13.35 -19.44 9.73
N GLU A 305 14.64 -19.45 9.43
CA GLU A 305 15.23 -20.14 8.29
C GLU A 305 15.09 -21.66 8.46
N GLN A 306 13.98 -22.26 8.03
CA GLN A 306 13.85 -23.72 7.96
C GLN A 306 14.12 -24.22 6.55
N ASN A 307 15.24 -24.94 6.38
CA ASN A 307 15.58 -25.97 5.38
C ASN A 307 15.29 -25.75 3.88
N ASP A 308 14.76 -24.61 3.45
CA ASP A 308 14.54 -24.26 2.05
C ASP A 308 15.54 -23.19 1.61
N GLU A 309 16.27 -23.46 0.53
CA GLU A 309 17.27 -22.54 -0.04
C GLU A 309 16.66 -21.20 -0.50
N THR A 310 15.33 -21.11 -0.59
CA THR A 310 14.62 -19.89 -1.00
C THR A 310 14.10 -19.01 0.13
N THR A 311 14.17 -19.45 1.39
CA THR A 311 13.59 -18.71 2.54
C THR A 311 14.68 -18.22 3.48
N ASN A 312 14.80 -16.91 3.64
CA ASN A 312 15.67 -16.27 4.63
C ASN A 312 14.86 -15.64 5.78
N ALA A 313 15.54 -15.15 6.83
CA ALA A 313 14.87 -14.56 7.99
C ALA A 313 13.94 -13.39 7.63
N VAL A 314 14.27 -12.54 6.65
CA VAL A 314 13.44 -11.40 6.23
C VAL A 314 12.20 -11.90 5.48
N THR A 315 12.36 -12.78 4.49
CA THR A 315 11.25 -13.30 3.70
C THR A 315 10.27 -14.10 4.56
N ASP A 316 10.77 -14.83 5.56
CA ASP A 316 9.91 -15.56 6.50
C ASP A 316 9.07 -14.62 7.37
N VAL A 317 9.62 -13.48 7.82
CA VAL A 317 8.84 -12.47 8.54
C VAL A 317 7.71 -11.91 7.67
N LEU A 318 7.99 -11.61 6.40
CA LEU A 318 6.98 -11.11 5.46
C LEU A 318 5.88 -12.15 5.22
N ASN A 319 6.25 -13.43 5.10
CA ASN A 319 5.31 -14.53 4.97
C ASN A 319 4.44 -14.70 6.21
N GLN A 320 5.03 -14.71 7.41
CA GLN A 320 4.30 -14.76 8.67
C GLN A 320 3.31 -13.57 8.80
N TYR A 321 3.71 -12.38 8.39
CA TYR A 321 2.83 -11.20 8.42
C TYR A 321 1.69 -11.30 7.38
N ALA A 322 1.94 -11.84 6.20
CA ALA A 322 0.92 -12.11 5.19
C ALA A 322 -0.07 -13.19 5.63
N GLU A 323 0.40 -14.24 6.32
CA GLU A 323 -0.49 -15.24 6.92
C GLU A 323 -1.35 -14.64 8.05
N LEU A 324 -0.75 -13.80 8.90
CA LEU A 324 -1.45 -13.11 10.00
C LEU A 324 -2.54 -12.15 9.49
N SER A 325 -2.15 -11.26 8.58
CA SER A 325 -3.00 -10.17 8.06
C SER A 325 -3.87 -10.59 6.87
N GLY A 326 -3.69 -11.81 6.35
CA GLY A 326 -4.38 -12.32 5.17
C GLY A 326 -3.69 -11.91 3.87
N LYS A 327 -3.93 -12.67 2.80
CA LYS A 327 -3.28 -12.52 1.51
C LYS A 327 -4.02 -11.51 0.62
N SER A 328 -3.28 -10.82 -0.25
CA SER A 328 -3.86 -9.99 -1.31
C SER A 328 -4.62 -10.85 -2.34
N SER A 329 -5.61 -10.24 -2.98
CA SER A 329 -6.25 -10.80 -4.17
C SER A 329 -5.45 -10.43 -5.42
N MET A 330 -5.45 -11.29 -6.45
CA MET A 330 -4.89 -10.91 -7.75
C MET A 330 -5.70 -9.75 -8.35
N PRO A 331 -5.06 -8.71 -8.90
CA PRO A 331 -5.73 -7.72 -9.72
C PRO A 331 -5.90 -8.26 -11.16
N PRO A 332 -6.73 -7.61 -11.98
CA PRO A 332 -6.63 -7.77 -13.43
C PRO A 332 -5.27 -7.26 -13.94
N MET A 333 -4.70 -7.89 -14.96
CA MET A 333 -3.35 -7.56 -15.46
C MET A 333 -3.20 -6.11 -15.91
N TYR A 334 -4.28 -5.50 -16.43
CA TYR A 334 -4.28 -4.09 -16.87
C TYR A 334 -4.02 -3.10 -15.72
N ALA A 335 -4.18 -3.50 -14.45
CA ALA A 335 -3.85 -2.65 -13.30
C ALA A 335 -2.35 -2.32 -13.24
N PHE A 336 -1.50 -3.19 -13.81
CA PHE A 336 -0.07 -2.95 -13.96
C PHE A 336 0.27 -2.16 -15.22
N GLY A 337 -0.68 -1.87 -16.11
CA GLY A 337 -0.45 -1.00 -17.28
C GLY A 337 -0.19 0.45 -16.89
N TYR A 338 0.24 1.26 -17.86
CA TYR A 338 0.27 2.72 -17.71
C TYR A 338 -1.16 3.27 -17.66
N GLN A 339 -1.39 4.24 -16.76
CA GLN A 339 -2.69 4.87 -16.49
C GLN A 339 -2.60 6.39 -16.60
N GLN A 340 -3.72 7.05 -16.96
CA GLN A 340 -3.84 8.52 -16.96
C GLN A 340 -5.07 8.96 -16.18
N GLY A 341 -4.92 9.98 -15.32
CA GLY A 341 -6.03 10.75 -14.76
C GLY A 341 -5.79 12.25 -14.88
N CYS A 342 -6.81 13.07 -14.71
CA CYS A 342 -6.66 14.51 -14.54
C CYS A 342 -7.90 15.03 -13.82
N TYR A 343 -7.68 15.79 -12.75
CA TYR A 343 -8.73 16.63 -12.21
C TYR A 343 -8.94 17.77 -13.21
N GLY A 344 -10.06 17.80 -13.93
CA GLY A 344 -10.26 18.72 -15.05
C GLY A 344 -10.43 18.05 -16.43
N TYR A 345 -10.50 16.72 -16.52
CA TYR A 345 -11.16 16.07 -17.67
C TYR A 345 -12.67 16.19 -17.53
N TYR A 346 -13.16 17.42 -17.53
CA TYR A 346 -14.49 17.77 -17.01
C TYR A 346 -15.65 17.43 -17.95
N ASP A 347 -15.40 16.94 -19.17
CA ASP A 347 -16.44 16.47 -20.07
C ASP A 347 -16.00 15.28 -20.92
N ARG A 348 -17.00 14.62 -21.53
CA ARG A 348 -16.80 13.48 -22.43
C ARG A 348 -15.89 13.80 -23.60
N TRP A 349 -15.94 15.00 -24.16
CA TRP A 349 -15.21 15.33 -25.39
C TRP A 349 -13.71 15.45 -25.15
N ILE A 350 -13.32 16.09 -24.04
CA ILE A 350 -11.94 16.13 -23.58
C ILE A 350 -11.46 14.70 -23.34
N LEU A 351 -12.18 13.90 -22.54
CA LEU A 351 -11.81 12.52 -22.24
C LEU A 351 -11.59 11.69 -23.51
N MET A 352 -12.53 11.75 -24.47
CA MET A 352 -12.42 11.03 -25.74
C MET A 352 -11.24 11.54 -26.59
N SER A 353 -10.94 12.85 -26.55
CA SER A 353 -9.80 13.42 -27.29
C SER A 353 -8.46 12.94 -26.71
N ILE A 354 -8.35 12.80 -25.39
CA ILE A 354 -7.17 12.26 -24.70
C ILE A 354 -6.97 10.80 -25.10
N ALA A 355 -8.04 9.99 -25.06
CA ALA A 355 -8.01 8.59 -25.49
C ALA A 355 -7.51 8.46 -26.94
N GLN A 356 -8.04 9.26 -27.86
CA GLN A 356 -7.62 9.25 -29.26
C GLN A 356 -6.17 9.72 -29.44
N ALA A 357 -5.74 10.74 -28.70
CA ALA A 357 -4.38 11.29 -28.77
C ALA A 357 -3.33 10.28 -28.32
N TYR A 358 -3.59 9.53 -27.25
CA TYR A 358 -2.70 8.45 -26.80
C TYR A 358 -2.52 7.37 -27.86
N ARG A 359 -3.63 6.90 -28.47
CA ARG A 359 -3.57 5.91 -29.56
C ARG A 359 -2.84 6.47 -30.78
N ALA A 360 -3.10 7.73 -31.16
CA ALA A 360 -2.41 8.39 -32.27
C ALA A 360 -0.90 8.56 -32.00
N ALA A 361 -0.51 8.77 -30.75
CA ALA A 361 0.88 8.88 -30.33
C ALA A 361 1.61 7.53 -30.21
N ASN A 362 0.92 6.40 -30.41
CA ASN A 362 1.45 5.04 -30.18
C ASN A 362 2.12 4.90 -28.80
N ILE A 363 1.47 5.44 -27.78
CA ILE A 363 1.89 5.28 -26.38
C ILE A 363 0.94 4.25 -25.74
N PRO A 364 1.43 3.08 -25.31
CA PRO A 364 0.61 2.10 -24.62
C PRO A 364 -0.04 2.68 -23.35
N ILE A 365 -1.33 2.42 -23.16
CA ILE A 365 -2.10 2.88 -22.00
C ILE A 365 -3.35 2.01 -21.83
N ASP A 366 -3.60 1.60 -20.58
CA ASP A 366 -4.66 0.66 -20.20
C ASP A 366 -5.87 1.38 -19.60
N GLY A 367 -5.68 2.44 -18.81
CA GLY A 367 -6.81 3.06 -18.11
C GLY A 367 -6.82 4.58 -18.00
N LEU A 368 -8.05 5.05 -17.81
CA LEU A 368 -8.43 6.45 -17.71
C LEU A 368 -9.21 6.67 -16.41
N HIS A 369 -8.70 7.56 -15.57
CA HIS A 369 -9.31 7.94 -14.31
C HIS A 369 -10.06 9.26 -14.50
N ILE A 370 -11.38 9.22 -14.33
CA ILE A 370 -12.27 10.37 -14.44
C ILE A 370 -12.53 10.89 -13.02
N ASP A 371 -12.27 12.17 -12.80
CA ASP A 371 -12.38 12.74 -11.45
C ASP A 371 -13.83 13.01 -11.01
N VAL A 372 -14.01 13.63 -9.84
CA VAL A 372 -15.31 14.11 -9.33
C VAL A 372 -16.05 15.02 -10.32
N ASP A 373 -15.35 15.58 -11.31
CA ASP A 373 -15.96 16.26 -12.45
C ASP A 373 -16.98 15.40 -13.19
N PHE A 374 -16.88 14.07 -13.11
CA PHE A 374 -17.83 13.13 -13.69
C PHE A 374 -19.25 13.27 -13.11
N GLN A 375 -19.34 13.63 -11.83
CA GLN A 375 -20.57 13.53 -11.05
C GLN A 375 -21.55 14.68 -11.36
N ASN A 376 -22.85 14.41 -11.18
CA ASN A 376 -23.89 15.45 -11.22
C ASN A 376 -23.79 16.30 -9.96
N ASN A 377 -23.14 17.47 -10.04
CA ASN A 377 -23.01 18.44 -8.95
C ASN A 377 -22.55 17.80 -7.62
N TYR A 378 -21.52 16.95 -7.68
CA TYR A 378 -20.95 16.20 -6.55
C TYR A 378 -21.91 15.22 -5.86
N ARG A 379 -22.94 14.76 -6.58
CA ARG A 379 -23.75 13.60 -6.19
C ARG A 379 -22.94 12.33 -6.49
N THR A 380 -22.22 11.83 -5.50
CA THR A 380 -21.49 10.54 -5.56
C THR A 380 -22.37 9.43 -6.14
N PHE A 381 -21.76 8.49 -6.87
CA PHE A 381 -22.45 7.41 -7.62
C PHE A 381 -23.27 7.82 -8.84
N THR A 382 -23.27 9.10 -9.23
CA THR A 382 -23.95 9.58 -10.44
C THR A 382 -22.95 10.00 -11.53
N ASN A 383 -23.44 10.13 -12.76
CA ASN A 383 -22.79 10.93 -13.80
C ASN A 383 -23.60 12.20 -14.06
N SER A 384 -22.93 13.24 -14.54
CA SER A 384 -23.54 14.42 -15.13
C SER A 384 -24.02 14.13 -16.55
N GLU A 385 -25.26 14.51 -16.88
CA GLU A 385 -25.79 14.38 -18.25
C GLU A 385 -25.40 15.57 -19.12
N ASN A 386 -25.05 16.72 -18.52
CA ASN A 386 -24.54 17.88 -19.26
C ASN A 386 -23.08 17.70 -19.70
N LYS A 387 -22.25 17.13 -18.83
CA LYS A 387 -20.81 16.93 -19.03
C LYS A 387 -20.50 15.58 -19.67
N PHE A 388 -21.24 14.53 -19.29
CA PHE A 388 -21.02 13.15 -19.75
C PHE A 388 -22.32 12.50 -20.26
N PRO A 389 -22.95 13.04 -21.30
CA PRO A 389 -24.16 12.45 -21.88
C PRO A 389 -23.88 11.05 -22.45
N ASN A 390 -24.89 10.18 -22.43
CA ASN A 390 -24.83 8.80 -22.98
C ASN A 390 -23.64 8.00 -22.45
N VAL A 391 -23.41 8.02 -21.14
CA VAL A 391 -22.22 7.46 -20.48
C VAL A 391 -21.96 5.98 -20.79
N GLY A 392 -22.99 5.16 -20.99
CA GLY A 392 -22.81 3.74 -21.40
C GLY A 392 -22.12 3.62 -22.75
N GLU A 393 -22.61 4.35 -23.76
CA GLU A 393 -21.97 4.43 -25.09
C GLU A 393 -20.54 4.97 -25.01
N MET A 394 -20.28 5.90 -24.08
CA MET A 394 -18.92 6.42 -23.86
C MET A 394 -17.98 5.30 -23.40
N PHE A 395 -18.38 4.54 -22.38
CA PHE A 395 -17.58 3.43 -21.87
C PHE A 395 -17.41 2.33 -22.91
N ASP A 396 -18.48 1.96 -23.64
CA ASP A 396 -18.38 1.01 -24.76
C ASP A 396 -17.33 1.46 -25.80
N THR A 397 -17.35 2.74 -26.19
CA THR A 397 -16.38 3.28 -27.15
C THR A 397 -14.95 3.26 -26.59
N LEU A 398 -14.77 3.55 -25.30
CA LEU A 398 -13.47 3.50 -24.64
C LEU A 398 -12.97 2.06 -24.51
N HIS A 399 -13.85 1.11 -24.22
CA HIS A 399 -13.56 -0.33 -24.18
C HIS A 399 -13.14 -0.86 -25.55
N ASP A 400 -13.81 -0.45 -26.63
CA ASP A 400 -13.44 -0.77 -28.02
C ASP A 400 -12.04 -0.25 -28.38
N LEU A 401 -11.63 0.87 -27.77
CA LEU A 401 -10.27 1.41 -27.88
C LEU A 401 -9.27 0.76 -26.91
N GLY A 402 -9.70 -0.19 -26.09
CA GLY A 402 -8.86 -0.94 -25.14
C GLY A 402 -8.69 -0.28 -23.77
N TYR A 403 -9.36 0.83 -23.48
CA TYR A 403 -9.28 1.48 -22.16
C TYR A 403 -10.11 0.75 -21.11
N LYS A 404 -9.76 0.94 -19.84
CA LYS A 404 -10.53 0.60 -18.64
C LYS A 404 -10.70 1.86 -17.80
N CYS A 405 -11.91 2.13 -17.34
CA CYS A 405 -12.21 3.39 -16.70
C CYS A 405 -12.39 3.23 -15.20
N SER A 406 -11.85 4.20 -14.45
CA SER A 406 -12.24 4.44 -13.07
C SER A 406 -12.91 5.80 -12.94
N THR A 407 -13.70 5.96 -11.88
CA THR A 407 -14.16 7.28 -11.44
C THR A 407 -13.85 7.48 -9.96
N ASN A 408 -13.68 8.74 -9.57
CA ASN A 408 -13.54 9.15 -8.16
C ASN A 408 -14.86 8.89 -7.39
N ILE A 409 -14.76 8.15 -6.28
CA ILE A 409 -15.81 7.96 -5.27
C ILE A 409 -15.29 8.44 -3.91
N THR A 410 -15.91 9.48 -3.38
CA THR A 410 -15.61 10.05 -2.06
C THR A 410 -16.55 9.51 -0.99
N GLY A 411 -16.19 9.65 0.30
CA GLY A 411 -17.02 9.18 1.42
C GLY A 411 -18.24 10.04 1.75
N ILE A 412 -18.35 11.22 1.14
CA ILE A 412 -19.43 12.18 1.40
C ILE A 412 -20.63 11.97 0.48
N ILE A 413 -21.84 12.05 1.04
CA ILE A 413 -23.10 12.13 0.30
C ILE A 413 -23.62 13.56 0.43
N THR A 414 -23.66 14.29 -0.69
CA THR A 414 -24.03 15.71 -0.69
C THR A 414 -25.43 15.98 -0.13
N ALA A 415 -25.52 16.96 0.76
CA ALA A 415 -26.77 17.54 1.24
C ALA A 415 -27.29 18.66 0.32
N ASN A 416 -26.56 19.00 -0.75
CA ASN A 416 -27.00 20.01 -1.72
C ASN A 416 -28.27 19.52 -2.45
N PRO A 417 -29.42 20.20 -2.30
CA PRO A 417 -30.66 19.80 -2.95
C PRO A 417 -30.63 20.02 -4.47
N LEU A 418 -29.73 20.88 -4.97
CA LEU A 418 -29.69 21.26 -6.38
C LEU A 418 -28.91 20.24 -7.22
N ASP A 419 -29.43 19.95 -8.41
CA ASP A 419 -28.66 19.27 -9.46
C ASP A 419 -27.76 20.26 -10.21
N GLU A 420 -27.02 19.75 -11.19
CA GLU A 420 -26.17 20.54 -12.08
C GLU A 420 -26.88 21.62 -12.91
N ASN A 421 -28.22 21.62 -12.95
CA ASN A 421 -29.04 22.62 -13.64
C ASN A 421 -29.74 23.58 -12.65
N GLY A 422 -29.47 23.46 -11.35
CA GLY A 422 -30.10 24.29 -10.32
C GLY A 422 -31.52 23.85 -9.94
N ASN A 423 -31.93 22.63 -10.30
CA ASN A 423 -33.25 22.09 -9.97
C ASN A 423 -33.22 21.23 -8.71
N THR A 424 -34.29 21.28 -7.93
CA THR A 424 -34.51 20.46 -6.73
C THR A 424 -35.19 19.12 -7.01
N ASP A 425 -35.89 19.01 -8.14
CA ASP A 425 -36.83 17.90 -8.40
C ASP A 425 -36.15 16.68 -9.02
N THR A 426 -34.87 16.79 -9.40
CA THR A 426 -34.07 15.70 -9.96
C THR A 426 -33.68 14.73 -8.83
N PRO A 427 -34.20 13.48 -8.82
CA PRO A 427 -33.98 12.57 -7.72
C PRO A 427 -32.50 12.19 -7.55
N TYR A 428 -32.05 12.08 -6.31
CA TYR A 428 -30.78 11.48 -5.94
C TYR A 428 -31.05 10.28 -5.01
N PRO A 429 -31.32 9.07 -5.54
CA PRO A 429 -31.83 7.94 -4.76
C PRO A 429 -30.98 7.56 -3.54
N THR A 430 -29.65 7.66 -3.63
CA THR A 430 -28.73 7.39 -2.52
C THR A 430 -29.07 8.19 -1.26
N ARG A 431 -29.61 9.40 -1.41
CA ARG A 431 -29.99 10.29 -0.30
C ARG A 431 -31.49 10.42 -0.14
N ASP A 432 -32.20 10.66 -1.24
CA ASP A 432 -33.61 11.03 -1.23
C ASP A 432 -34.53 9.82 -0.95
N SER A 433 -34.02 8.59 -1.03
CA SER A 433 -34.76 7.40 -0.57
C SER A 433 -34.83 7.29 0.95
N ILE A 434 -33.87 7.88 1.67
CA ILE A 434 -33.70 7.72 3.12
C ILE A 434 -33.96 9.00 3.93
N LEU A 435 -33.82 10.18 3.34
CA LEU A 435 -34.02 11.47 4.02
C LEU A 435 -35.27 12.22 3.55
N ASN A 436 -35.87 13.02 4.45
CA ASN A 436 -36.92 14.00 4.14
C ASN A 436 -36.34 15.33 3.62
N LEU A 437 -35.26 15.26 2.82
CA LEU A 437 -34.47 16.42 2.43
C LEU A 437 -35.18 17.27 1.36
N ASN A 438 -35.12 18.59 1.54
CA ASN A 438 -35.53 19.62 0.59
C ASN A 438 -34.65 20.88 0.74
N ASP A 439 -34.95 21.91 -0.04
CA ASP A 439 -34.24 23.19 -0.07
C ASP A 439 -34.27 23.97 1.25
N GLN A 440 -35.27 23.75 2.10
CA GLN A 440 -35.44 24.45 3.38
C GLN A 440 -34.77 23.74 4.55
N ASN A 441 -34.55 22.43 4.47
CA ASN A 441 -34.04 21.61 5.58
C ASN A 441 -32.76 20.82 5.26
N ALA A 442 -32.10 21.08 4.12
CA ALA A 442 -30.92 20.35 3.66
C ALA A 442 -29.86 20.07 4.75
N ALA A 443 -29.52 21.07 5.56
CA ALA A 443 -28.50 20.95 6.61
C ALA A 443 -28.97 20.31 7.91
N ILE A 444 -30.29 20.14 8.09
CA ILE A 444 -30.92 19.63 9.32
C ILE A 444 -31.92 18.52 9.00
N SER A 445 -31.71 17.81 7.89
CA SER A 445 -32.66 16.83 7.40
C SER A 445 -32.74 15.62 8.32
N GLU A 446 -33.92 15.03 8.42
CA GLU A 446 -34.20 13.86 9.23
C GLU A 446 -34.48 12.64 8.35
N TYR A 447 -34.23 11.46 8.90
CA TYR A 447 -34.59 10.20 8.26
C TYR A 447 -36.10 10.07 8.05
N LYS A 448 -36.49 9.37 6.98
CA LYS A 448 -37.88 8.93 6.80
C LYS A 448 -38.24 7.85 7.80
N GLU A 449 -39.52 7.79 8.19
CA GLU A 449 -40.02 6.75 9.10
C GLU A 449 -39.84 5.33 8.53
N ASP A 450 -39.87 5.19 7.21
CA ASP A 450 -39.70 3.94 6.47
C ASP A 450 -38.29 3.76 5.87
N ALA A 451 -37.31 4.57 6.28
CA ALA A 451 -35.93 4.43 5.82
C ALA A 451 -35.39 3.02 6.18
N PRO A 452 -34.90 2.24 5.21
CA PRO A 452 -34.44 0.87 5.46
C PRO A 452 -33.17 0.81 6.31
N VAL A 453 -32.38 1.89 6.31
CA VAL A 453 -31.12 2.04 7.05
C VAL A 453 -30.92 3.52 7.38
N GLN A 454 -30.17 3.80 8.45
CA GLN A 454 -29.75 5.14 8.86
C GLN A 454 -28.22 5.25 8.66
N PRO A 455 -27.73 5.46 7.43
CA PRO A 455 -26.33 5.23 7.10
C PRO A 455 -25.39 6.32 7.57
N PHE A 456 -25.88 7.51 7.89
CA PHE A 456 -25.04 8.66 8.20
C PHE A 456 -24.71 8.77 9.69
N ILE A 457 -23.49 9.23 9.96
CA ILE A 457 -23.00 9.46 11.32
C ILE A 457 -23.89 10.52 12.00
N PHE A 458 -24.37 10.23 13.21
CA PHE A 458 -25.09 11.20 14.02
C PHE A 458 -24.13 12.22 14.63
N ASN A 459 -24.58 13.45 14.83
CA ASN A 459 -23.84 14.52 15.50
C ASN A 459 -23.74 14.32 17.03
N THR A 460 -23.69 13.07 17.49
CA THR A 460 -23.55 12.72 18.91
C THR A 460 -22.09 12.88 19.31
N ARG A 461 -21.85 13.55 20.44
CA ARG A 461 -20.50 13.83 20.95
C ARG A 461 -20.19 13.04 22.21
N ALA A 462 -18.92 12.69 22.39
CA ALA A 462 -18.45 12.03 23.60
C ALA A 462 -18.77 12.88 24.84
N GLY A 463 -19.41 12.26 25.83
CA GLY A 463 -19.87 12.93 27.06
C GLY A 463 -21.22 13.65 26.95
N GLU A 464 -21.85 13.65 25.77
CA GLU A 464 -23.18 14.25 25.54
C GLU A 464 -24.27 13.17 25.38
N ALA A 465 -25.53 13.57 25.52
CA ALA A 465 -26.66 12.68 25.24
C ALA A 465 -26.78 12.41 23.72
N PRO A 466 -27.19 11.20 23.29
CA PRO A 466 -27.42 10.92 21.87
C PRO A 466 -28.38 11.92 21.24
N THR A 467 -28.04 12.37 20.02
CA THR A 467 -28.87 13.28 19.23
C THR A 467 -29.34 12.59 17.94
N PRO A 468 -30.58 12.84 17.48
CA PRO A 468 -31.04 12.35 16.19
C PRO A 468 -30.49 13.17 15.01
N ASN A 469 -29.83 14.29 15.26
CA ASN A 469 -29.27 15.15 14.21
C ASN A 469 -28.12 14.43 13.50
N ILE A 470 -28.10 14.49 12.17
CA ILE A 470 -27.02 13.93 11.35
C ILE A 470 -25.83 14.90 11.36
N PHE A 471 -24.60 14.37 11.44
CA PHE A 471 -23.38 15.17 11.34
C PHE A 471 -23.19 15.67 9.90
N ILE A 472 -22.93 16.97 9.75
CA ILE A 472 -22.67 17.61 8.48
C ILE A 472 -21.20 18.04 8.38
N ALA A 473 -20.60 17.79 7.23
CA ALA A 473 -19.22 18.15 6.91
C ALA A 473 -19.15 18.83 5.53
N ASN A 474 -18.01 19.46 5.26
CA ASN A 474 -17.70 20.07 3.97
C ASN A 474 -16.45 19.40 3.41
N GLU A 475 -16.46 19.05 2.13
CA GLU A 475 -15.27 18.73 1.35
C GLU A 475 -14.99 19.89 0.38
N SER A 476 -13.72 20.25 0.22
CA SER A 476 -13.26 21.24 -0.76
C SER A 476 -12.37 20.57 -1.78
N TYR A 477 -12.65 20.82 -3.05
CA TYR A 477 -11.88 20.35 -4.20
C TYR A 477 -11.19 21.53 -4.91
N GLY A 478 -11.03 22.67 -4.22
CA GLY A 478 -10.38 23.87 -4.76
C GLY A 478 -11.36 24.83 -5.44
N VAL A 479 -10.85 25.61 -6.41
CA VAL A 479 -11.61 26.69 -7.07
C VAL A 479 -11.37 26.64 -8.57
N ASP A 480 -12.44 26.69 -9.35
CA ASP A 480 -12.35 26.89 -10.80
C ASP A 480 -11.97 28.33 -11.11
N THR A 481 -10.79 28.50 -11.68
CA THR A 481 -10.24 29.80 -12.10
C THR A 481 -10.71 30.25 -13.48
N GLY A 482 -11.67 29.54 -14.07
CA GLY A 482 -12.29 29.84 -15.38
C GLY A 482 -11.86 28.90 -16.50
N LEU A 483 -11.31 27.73 -16.16
CA LEU A 483 -10.92 26.69 -17.13
C LEU A 483 -12.07 25.73 -17.42
N ASN A 484 -12.94 25.50 -16.44
CA ASN A 484 -14.14 24.69 -16.58
C ASN A 484 -15.34 25.60 -16.93
N PRO A 485 -16.02 25.39 -18.08
CA PRO A 485 -17.16 26.22 -18.45
C PRO A 485 -18.43 25.90 -17.65
N PHE A 486 -18.47 24.77 -16.95
CA PHE A 486 -19.60 24.32 -16.16
C PHE A 486 -19.65 25.05 -14.80
N LYS A 487 -20.86 25.26 -14.30
CA LYS A 487 -21.09 25.88 -12.99
C LYS A 487 -21.68 24.87 -12.03
N TYR A 488 -21.47 25.11 -10.74
CA TYR A 488 -21.89 24.21 -9.67
C TYR A 488 -22.96 24.92 -8.80
N PRO A 489 -24.26 24.69 -9.05
CA PRO A 489 -25.35 25.30 -8.29
C PRO A 489 -25.30 24.97 -6.81
N THR A 490 -25.49 25.99 -5.97
CA THR A 490 -25.71 25.83 -4.52
C THR A 490 -26.92 26.64 -4.08
N PRO A 491 -27.55 26.37 -2.92
CA PRO A 491 -28.66 27.19 -2.45
C PRO A 491 -28.31 28.68 -2.30
N ALA A 492 -27.05 28.99 -1.94
CA ALA A 492 -26.56 30.36 -1.84
C ALA A 492 -26.28 31.00 -3.21
N GLN A 493 -25.93 30.20 -4.22
CA GLN A 493 -25.66 30.64 -5.59
C GLN A 493 -26.33 29.67 -6.58
N PRO A 494 -27.65 29.78 -6.80
CA PRO A 494 -28.40 28.84 -7.65
C PRO A 494 -27.98 28.87 -9.12
N GLU A 495 -27.48 30.02 -9.59
CA GLU A 495 -26.89 30.20 -10.92
C GLU A 495 -25.48 29.57 -11.04
N GLY A 496 -24.95 29.09 -9.91
CA GLY A 496 -23.69 28.35 -9.80
C GLY A 496 -22.50 29.15 -9.26
N THR A 497 -21.57 28.41 -8.65
CA THR A 497 -20.32 28.92 -8.08
C THR A 497 -19.09 28.41 -8.83
N ASN A 498 -17.95 29.05 -8.55
CA ASN A 498 -16.62 28.57 -8.94
C ASN A 498 -15.93 27.79 -7.82
N GLU A 499 -16.44 27.85 -6.58
CA GLU A 499 -15.94 27.01 -5.48
C GLU A 499 -16.27 25.55 -5.80
N LEU A 500 -15.26 24.68 -5.77
CA LEU A 500 -15.41 23.26 -6.08
C LEU A 500 -15.46 22.49 -4.77
N GLY A 501 -16.52 21.71 -4.56
CA GLY A 501 -16.75 21.07 -3.29
C GLY A 501 -18.22 20.88 -2.98
N THR A 502 -18.47 20.22 -1.85
CA THR A 502 -19.82 19.97 -1.40
C THR A 502 -19.89 19.90 0.11
N TYR A 503 -21.09 20.15 0.63
CA TYR A 503 -21.41 19.89 2.03
C TYR A 503 -22.38 18.70 2.08
N GLY A 504 -22.29 17.88 3.12
CA GLY A 504 -23.01 16.63 3.15
C GLY A 504 -22.74 15.76 4.36
N PHE A 505 -23.10 14.50 4.22
CA PHE A 505 -23.12 13.51 5.27
C PHE A 505 -22.12 12.40 4.98
N TYR A 506 -21.31 12.04 5.98
CA TYR A 506 -20.47 10.85 5.92
C TYR A 506 -21.22 9.64 6.44
N SER A 507 -21.05 8.49 5.79
CA SER A 507 -21.65 7.25 6.27
C SER A 507 -20.85 6.65 7.43
N ASP A 508 -21.54 6.05 8.40
CA ASP A 508 -20.93 5.37 9.53
C ASP A 508 -20.40 4.00 9.08
N MET A 509 -19.22 4.01 8.47
CA MET A 509 -18.60 2.83 7.85
C MET A 509 -18.29 1.72 8.85
N GLY A 510 -18.36 1.98 10.16
CA GLY A 510 -18.21 0.95 11.16
C GLY A 510 -19.40 0.01 11.25
N ASP A 511 -20.62 0.42 10.88
CA ASP A 511 -21.83 -0.43 10.95
C ASP A 511 -21.92 -1.37 9.72
N PRO A 512 -21.93 -2.70 9.91
CA PRO A 512 -22.06 -3.66 8.81
C PRO A 512 -23.30 -3.46 7.92
N LYS A 513 -24.43 -2.95 8.45
CA LYS A 513 -25.62 -2.64 7.64
C LYS A 513 -25.37 -1.45 6.71
N VAL A 514 -24.58 -0.49 7.16
CA VAL A 514 -24.17 0.67 6.36
C VAL A 514 -23.19 0.25 5.28
N GLN A 515 -22.27 -0.69 5.59
CA GLN A 515 -21.39 -1.27 4.58
C GLN A 515 -22.17 -1.98 3.45
N GLU A 516 -23.23 -2.72 3.80
CA GLU A 516 -24.11 -3.36 2.82
C GLU A 516 -24.82 -2.33 1.93
N TRP A 517 -25.44 -1.32 2.53
CA TRP A 517 -26.09 -0.23 1.81
C TRP A 517 -25.12 0.54 0.90
N TRP A 518 -23.90 0.82 1.38
CA TRP A 518 -22.86 1.51 0.62
C TRP A 518 -22.51 0.73 -0.66
N GLY A 519 -22.33 -0.59 -0.51
CA GLY A 519 -22.04 -1.49 -1.62
C GLY A 519 -23.10 -1.46 -2.72
N GLU A 520 -24.38 -1.33 -2.36
CA GLU A 520 -25.50 -1.29 -3.31
C GLU A 520 -25.49 -0.03 -4.20
N GLN A 521 -24.88 1.07 -3.76
CA GLN A 521 -24.87 2.32 -4.52
C GLN A 521 -24.05 2.24 -5.81
N TYR A 522 -23.14 1.27 -5.92
CA TYR A 522 -22.33 1.04 -7.11
C TYR A 522 -23.13 0.47 -8.30
N ASP A 523 -24.34 -0.04 -8.08
CA ASP A 523 -25.17 -0.70 -9.09
C ASP A 523 -25.28 0.12 -10.39
N TYR A 524 -25.60 1.41 -10.26
CA TYR A 524 -25.79 2.31 -11.40
C TYR A 524 -24.52 2.39 -12.27
N LEU A 525 -23.38 2.72 -11.66
CA LEU A 525 -22.12 2.92 -12.39
C LEU A 525 -21.59 1.62 -13.00
N LEU A 526 -21.73 0.50 -12.29
CA LEU A 526 -21.32 -0.81 -12.81
C LEU A 526 -22.17 -1.22 -14.02
N LYS A 527 -23.49 -0.99 -13.97
CA LYS A 527 -24.40 -1.22 -15.11
C LYS A 527 -24.10 -0.33 -16.31
N LYS A 528 -23.48 0.85 -16.10
CA LYS A 528 -23.00 1.70 -17.19
C LYS A 528 -21.70 1.22 -17.83
N GLY A 529 -20.95 0.31 -17.19
CA GLY A 529 -19.71 -0.25 -17.72
C GLY A 529 -18.43 0.19 -17.00
N LEU A 530 -18.51 0.77 -15.80
CA LEU A 530 -17.32 1.11 -15.02
C LEU A 530 -16.46 -0.14 -14.69
N ASP A 531 -15.13 -0.03 -14.80
CA ASP A 531 -14.19 -1.16 -14.59
C ASP A 531 -13.52 -1.13 -13.21
N MET A 532 -13.07 0.05 -12.76
CA MET A 532 -12.26 0.23 -11.55
C MET A 532 -12.85 1.31 -10.64
N ILE A 533 -12.49 1.29 -9.35
CA ILE A 533 -12.84 2.36 -8.41
C ILE A 533 -11.58 3.12 -8.00
N TRP A 534 -11.67 4.44 -8.06
CA TRP A 534 -10.74 5.32 -7.38
C TRP A 534 -11.42 5.82 -6.10
N GLN A 535 -10.98 5.28 -4.96
CA GLN A 535 -11.57 5.59 -3.65
C GLN A 535 -10.79 6.72 -2.99
N ASP A 536 -11.38 7.92 -2.98
CA ASP A 536 -10.72 9.16 -2.57
C ASP A 536 -11.31 9.73 -1.27
N MET A 537 -10.63 10.75 -0.71
CA MET A 537 -11.05 11.46 0.51
C MET A 537 -11.26 10.53 1.70
N THR A 538 -10.52 9.42 1.74
CA THR A 538 -10.69 8.30 2.70
C THR A 538 -10.13 8.56 4.08
N CYS A 539 -9.30 9.61 4.24
CA CYS A 539 -8.74 10.06 5.52
C CYS A 539 -9.71 11.00 6.26
N PRO A 540 -11.02 10.66 6.25
CA PRO A 540 -12.12 11.58 5.92
C PRO A 540 -11.68 13.03 5.66
N ALA A 541 -11.50 13.42 4.40
CA ALA A 541 -10.95 14.73 4.07
C ALA A 541 -12.00 15.85 4.22
N VAL A 542 -12.15 16.41 5.42
CA VAL A 542 -13.09 17.50 5.68
C VAL A 542 -12.37 18.83 5.84
N VAL A 543 -13.00 19.90 5.35
CA VAL A 543 -12.60 21.27 5.68
C VAL A 543 -12.81 21.47 7.19
N PRO A 544 -11.88 22.14 7.90
CA PRO A 544 -12.00 22.37 9.34
C PRO A 544 -13.38 22.95 9.71
N ASN A 545 -14.10 22.27 10.59
CA ASN A 545 -15.45 22.65 10.97
C ASN A 545 -15.40 23.63 12.17
N PHE A 546 -15.98 24.82 12.03
CA PHE A 546 -15.89 25.87 13.05
C PHE A 546 -16.69 25.57 14.34
N ASP A 547 -17.55 24.55 14.34
CA ASP A 547 -18.45 24.22 15.46
C ASP A 547 -17.73 23.75 16.74
N ASN A 548 -16.50 23.23 16.64
CA ASN A 548 -15.71 22.78 17.80
C ASN A 548 -14.35 23.45 17.95
N GLY A 549 -14.02 24.40 17.05
CA GLY A 549 -12.72 25.08 17.04
C GLY A 549 -11.52 24.18 16.75
N ASN A 550 -11.71 22.95 16.25
CA ASN A 550 -10.62 22.03 15.95
C ASN A 550 -10.11 22.25 14.50
N PRO A 551 -8.84 22.61 14.30
CA PRO A 551 -8.25 22.83 12.97
C PRO A 551 -8.02 21.54 12.14
N ASP A 552 -8.26 20.36 12.72
CA ASP A 552 -7.94 19.08 12.07
C ASP A 552 -8.74 18.85 10.77
N LYS A 553 -8.05 18.56 9.65
CA LYS A 553 -8.65 18.18 8.35
C LYS A 553 -9.17 16.73 8.34
N THR A 554 -9.94 16.38 9.36
CA THR A 554 -10.59 15.07 9.53
C THR A 554 -11.91 15.21 10.30
N LEU A 555 -12.73 14.15 10.32
CA LEU A 555 -13.91 14.08 11.19
C LEU A 555 -13.52 14.44 12.64
N PRO A 556 -14.34 15.24 13.33
CA PRO A 556 -14.09 15.60 14.71
C PRO A 556 -13.81 14.38 15.60
N LEU A 557 -12.74 14.45 16.38
CA LEU A 557 -12.26 13.33 17.18
C LEU A 557 -13.19 12.90 18.32
N ASN A 558 -14.11 13.77 18.74
CA ASN A 558 -15.13 13.47 19.73
C ASN A 558 -16.47 12.99 19.14
N LEU A 559 -16.57 12.83 17.82
CA LEU A 559 -17.78 12.32 17.16
C LEU A 559 -17.97 10.84 17.49
N MET A 560 -19.17 10.43 17.90
CA MET A 560 -19.48 9.04 18.21
C MET A 560 -19.82 8.27 16.92
N MET A 561 -19.06 7.22 16.63
CA MET A 561 -19.21 6.36 15.44
C MET A 561 -19.29 4.90 15.87
N TYR A 562 -20.04 4.08 15.14
CA TYR A 562 -20.15 2.66 15.46
C TYR A 562 -18.82 1.94 15.22
N ASP A 563 -18.47 1.03 16.11
CA ASP A 563 -17.32 0.16 15.94
C ASP A 563 -17.76 -1.30 15.89
N LYS A 564 -17.65 -1.95 14.72
CA LYS A 564 -17.98 -3.37 14.57
C LYS A 564 -17.15 -4.32 15.43
N VAL A 565 -15.97 -3.88 15.88
CA VAL A 565 -15.07 -4.73 16.68
C VAL A 565 -15.53 -4.78 18.14
N THR A 566 -15.81 -3.62 18.74
CA THR A 566 -16.37 -3.57 20.10
C THR A 566 -17.89 -3.82 20.15
N GLU A 567 -18.58 -3.64 19.02
CA GLU A 567 -20.04 -3.65 18.86
C GLU A 567 -20.74 -2.47 19.59
N GLU A 568 -20.00 -1.39 19.83
CA GLU A 568 -20.43 -0.20 20.57
C GLU A 568 -20.08 1.08 19.80
N TYR A 569 -20.71 2.21 20.15
CA TYR A 569 -20.29 3.51 19.64
C TYR A 569 -19.05 4.00 20.38
N GLN A 570 -18.01 4.39 19.64
CA GLN A 570 -16.76 4.92 20.17
C GLN A 570 -16.52 6.34 19.64
N PRO A 571 -15.84 7.21 20.41
CA PRO A 571 -15.31 8.47 19.86
C PRO A 571 -14.36 8.19 18.70
N ASN A 572 -14.45 8.97 17.63
CA ASN A 572 -13.60 8.84 16.43
C ASN A 572 -12.10 8.78 16.80
N ALA A 573 -11.64 9.51 17.83
CA ALA A 573 -10.27 9.44 18.34
C ALA A 573 -9.75 8.02 18.62
N LYS A 574 -10.63 7.10 19.03
CA LYS A 574 -10.27 5.72 19.37
C LYS A 574 -10.23 4.78 18.18
N ILE A 575 -10.92 5.13 17.09
CA ILE A 575 -11.12 4.26 15.92
C ILE A 575 -10.82 4.95 14.57
N HIS A 576 -10.18 6.13 14.61
CA HIS A 576 -9.99 7.04 13.47
C HIS A 576 -9.44 6.33 12.23
N ASN A 577 -8.34 5.58 12.38
CA ASN A 577 -7.69 4.91 11.26
C ASN A 577 -8.53 3.74 10.68
N SER A 578 -9.53 3.24 11.41
CA SER A 578 -10.40 2.16 10.93
C SER A 578 -11.38 2.60 9.83
N PHE A 579 -11.69 3.90 9.74
CA PHE A 579 -12.67 4.41 8.77
C PHE A 579 -12.28 4.05 7.33
N ALA A 580 -11.02 4.32 6.95
CA ALA A 580 -10.53 4.08 5.59
C ALA A 580 -10.60 2.59 5.23
N LEU A 581 -10.16 1.71 6.13
CA LEU A 581 -10.23 0.26 5.94
C LEU A 581 -11.68 -0.22 5.78
N ASN A 582 -12.59 0.28 6.62
CA ASN A 582 -14.00 -0.08 6.58
C ASN A 582 -14.68 0.37 5.27
N LEU A 583 -14.38 1.58 4.80
CA LEU A 583 -14.90 2.12 3.54
C LEU A 583 -14.43 1.32 2.32
N VAL A 584 -13.14 0.99 2.27
CA VAL A 584 -12.56 0.19 1.19
C VAL A 584 -13.11 -1.24 1.22
N GLN A 585 -13.22 -1.84 2.41
CA GLN A 585 -13.84 -3.16 2.58
C GLN A 585 -15.30 -3.17 2.11
N ALA A 586 -16.10 -2.18 2.53
CA ALA A 586 -17.50 -2.04 2.13
C ALA A 586 -17.65 -1.93 0.60
N THR A 587 -16.75 -1.17 -0.02
CA THR A 587 -16.69 -1.03 -1.49
C THR A 587 -16.38 -2.35 -2.17
N PHE A 588 -15.31 -3.05 -1.74
CA PHE A 588 -14.89 -4.31 -2.37
C PHE A 588 -15.96 -5.40 -2.26
N GLU A 589 -16.46 -5.63 -1.04
CA GLU A 589 -17.47 -6.67 -0.78
C GLU A 589 -18.82 -6.32 -1.41
N GLY A 590 -19.18 -5.03 -1.42
CA GLY A 590 -20.38 -4.51 -2.08
C GLY A 590 -20.39 -4.80 -3.58
N ILE A 591 -19.31 -4.42 -4.28
CA ILE A 591 -19.17 -4.67 -5.72
C ILE A 591 -19.16 -6.16 -6.01
N LYS A 592 -18.43 -6.96 -5.21
CA LYS A 592 -18.41 -8.42 -5.35
C LYS A 592 -19.81 -9.01 -5.22
N LYS A 593 -20.58 -8.61 -4.21
CA LYS A 593 -21.97 -9.06 -4.00
C LYS A 593 -22.87 -8.68 -5.18
N LEU A 594 -22.77 -7.45 -5.68
CA LEU A 594 -23.54 -6.99 -6.84
C LEU A 594 -23.24 -7.83 -8.09
N LYS A 595 -21.96 -7.95 -8.46
CA LYS A 595 -21.50 -8.71 -9.62
C LYS A 595 -21.94 -10.19 -9.61
N LEU A 596 -21.96 -10.81 -8.43
CA LEU A 596 -22.38 -12.21 -8.25
C LEU A 596 -23.91 -12.41 -8.20
N SER A 597 -24.70 -11.33 -8.19
CA SER A 597 -26.16 -11.42 -8.17
C SER A 597 -26.74 -11.93 -9.50
N GLU A 598 -27.90 -12.57 -9.44
CA GLU A 598 -28.60 -13.01 -10.66
C GLU A 598 -29.00 -11.83 -11.55
N GLU A 599 -29.25 -10.66 -10.96
CA GLU A 599 -29.56 -9.44 -11.70
C GLU A 599 -28.36 -9.01 -12.56
N PHE A 600 -27.13 -9.03 -12.04
CA PHE A 600 -25.95 -8.69 -12.85
C PHE A 600 -25.64 -9.73 -13.93
N LYS A 601 -25.85 -11.01 -13.63
CA LYS A 601 -25.67 -12.11 -14.59
C LYS A 601 -26.69 -12.12 -15.72
N THR A 602 -27.83 -11.44 -15.55
CA THR A 602 -28.94 -11.46 -16.53
C THR A 602 -29.42 -10.07 -16.94
N GLY A 603 -28.77 -9.01 -16.44
CA GLY A 603 -29.22 -7.62 -16.55
C GLY A 603 -28.80 -6.89 -17.82
N GLY A 604 -28.00 -7.50 -18.68
CA GLY A 604 -27.65 -6.97 -19.99
C GLY A 604 -28.75 -7.16 -21.04
N ASP A 605 -28.52 -6.63 -22.24
CA ASP A 605 -29.47 -6.72 -23.34
C ASP A 605 -29.84 -8.18 -23.68
N ASN A 606 -31.14 -8.44 -23.85
CA ASN A 606 -31.69 -9.77 -24.13
C ASN A 606 -31.35 -10.85 -23.08
N GLY A 607 -31.10 -10.46 -21.83
CA GLY A 607 -30.82 -11.40 -20.74
C GLY A 607 -29.38 -11.91 -20.71
N GLN A 608 -28.46 -11.25 -21.43
CA GLN A 608 -27.03 -11.57 -21.36
C GLN A 608 -26.41 -11.01 -20.06
N PRO A 609 -25.29 -11.57 -19.59
CA PRO A 609 -24.55 -10.98 -18.48
C PRO A 609 -24.05 -9.57 -18.81
N LEU A 610 -24.05 -8.69 -17.81
CA LEU A 610 -23.38 -7.39 -17.92
C LEU A 610 -21.87 -7.57 -18.16
N TYR A 611 -21.25 -6.68 -18.92
CA TYR A 611 -19.85 -6.76 -19.34
C TYR A 611 -18.84 -7.06 -18.19
N ASN A 612 -19.13 -6.58 -16.98
CA ASN A 612 -18.24 -6.69 -15.81
C ASN A 612 -18.68 -7.72 -14.76
N TYR A 613 -19.69 -8.58 -15.02
CA TYR A 613 -20.27 -9.49 -14.01
C TYR A 613 -19.27 -10.48 -13.39
N ASN A 614 -18.29 -10.97 -14.17
CA ASN A 614 -17.26 -11.92 -13.69
C ASN A 614 -15.86 -11.29 -13.63
N LYS A 615 -15.73 -9.99 -13.90
CA LYS A 615 -14.41 -9.34 -13.92
C LYS A 615 -13.93 -9.04 -12.51
N ARG A 616 -12.64 -9.23 -12.24
CA ARG A 616 -12.02 -8.87 -10.95
C ARG A 616 -12.31 -7.42 -10.59
N ASN A 617 -12.43 -7.19 -9.29
CA ASN A 617 -12.48 -5.84 -8.76
C ASN A 617 -11.07 -5.27 -8.70
N PHE A 618 -10.94 -3.98 -8.99
CA PHE A 618 -9.72 -3.24 -8.69
C PHE A 618 -10.08 -1.89 -8.11
N ILE A 619 -9.54 -1.63 -6.91
CA ILE A 619 -9.70 -0.39 -6.18
C ILE A 619 -8.29 0.19 -6.00
N ILE A 620 -8.13 1.47 -6.33
CA ILE A 620 -6.98 2.26 -5.91
C ILE A 620 -7.46 3.27 -4.87
N SER A 621 -6.93 3.20 -3.65
CA SER A 621 -7.38 4.00 -2.51
C SER A 621 -6.34 5.00 -2.03
N ARG A 622 -6.76 6.17 -1.51
CA ARG A 622 -5.81 7.18 -1.02
C ARG A 622 -5.23 6.76 0.31
N GLY A 623 -6.13 6.36 1.20
CA GLY A 623 -5.83 6.02 2.57
C GLY A 623 -6.32 4.63 2.92
N GLY A 624 -5.82 4.14 4.05
CA GLY A 624 -6.09 2.79 4.49
C GLY A 624 -5.59 2.55 5.90
N PHE A 625 -5.68 1.29 6.31
CA PHE A 625 -5.00 0.78 7.49
C PHE A 625 -4.29 -0.53 7.11
N ALA A 626 -3.46 -1.07 8.00
CA ALA A 626 -2.99 -2.44 7.86
C ALA A 626 -4.16 -3.40 7.53
N GLY A 627 -3.97 -4.29 6.56
CA GLY A 627 -5.03 -5.17 6.05
C GLY A 627 -5.77 -4.67 4.80
N VAL A 628 -5.58 -3.41 4.37
CA VAL A 628 -6.24 -2.85 3.17
C VAL A 628 -5.81 -3.55 1.86
N HIS A 629 -4.63 -4.18 1.84
CA HIS A 629 -4.08 -4.92 0.69
C HIS A 629 -4.94 -6.11 0.25
N ARG A 630 -5.86 -6.57 1.10
CA ARG A 630 -6.86 -7.60 0.74
C ARG A 630 -7.91 -7.08 -0.26
N TYR A 631 -8.10 -5.77 -0.31
CA TYR A 631 -9.21 -5.13 -1.01
C TYR A 631 -8.76 -4.11 -2.06
N ALA A 632 -7.63 -3.44 -1.87
CA ALA A 632 -7.18 -2.34 -2.73
C ALA A 632 -5.64 -2.25 -2.81
N GLY A 633 -5.16 -1.68 -3.93
CA GLY A 633 -3.87 -0.99 -3.94
C GLY A 633 -4.03 0.44 -3.40
N ILE A 634 -2.93 1.15 -3.20
CA ILE A 634 -2.98 2.56 -2.81
C ILE A 634 -2.21 3.47 -3.77
N TRP A 635 -2.59 4.72 -3.88
CA TRP A 635 -1.69 5.76 -4.40
C TRP A 635 -1.36 6.74 -3.28
N THR A 636 -0.17 7.33 -3.31
CA THR A 636 0.38 8.10 -2.17
C THR A 636 -0.15 9.54 -2.08
N GLY A 637 -1.41 9.75 -2.48
CA GLY A 637 -2.10 11.03 -2.42
C GLY A 637 -1.45 12.16 -3.22
N ASP A 638 -1.65 13.38 -2.73
CA ASP A 638 -1.50 14.59 -3.53
C ASP A 638 -0.08 15.14 -3.44
N SER A 639 0.81 14.53 -4.21
CA SER A 639 2.20 14.97 -4.39
C SER A 639 2.32 16.30 -5.17
N ALA A 640 3.49 16.92 -5.15
CA ALA A 640 3.78 18.12 -5.96
C ALA A 640 4.88 17.85 -7.01
N SER A 641 4.90 18.64 -8.09
CA SER A 641 5.99 18.63 -9.06
C SER A 641 7.31 19.12 -8.44
N SER A 642 8.09 18.24 -7.82
CA SER A 642 9.44 18.54 -7.32
C SER A 642 10.36 17.32 -7.37
N TRP A 643 11.68 17.57 -7.31
CA TRP A 643 12.67 16.48 -7.20
C TRP A 643 12.61 15.76 -5.86
N ASP A 644 12.23 16.45 -4.79
CA ASP A 644 12.07 15.83 -3.47
C ASP A 644 10.95 14.77 -3.49
N PHE A 645 9.83 15.06 -4.17
CA PHE A 645 8.77 14.06 -4.35
C PHE A 645 9.21 12.90 -5.24
N LEU A 646 9.98 13.15 -6.30
CA LEU A 646 10.55 12.06 -7.09
C LEU A 646 11.51 11.19 -6.25
N ALA A 647 12.31 11.80 -5.37
CA ALA A 647 13.28 11.11 -4.54
C ALA A 647 12.63 10.16 -3.52
N ILE A 648 11.47 10.53 -2.96
CA ILE A 648 10.81 9.68 -1.95
C ILE A 648 10.04 8.49 -2.52
N ASN A 649 9.72 8.47 -3.81
CA ASN A 649 8.89 7.40 -4.39
C ASN A 649 9.47 6.01 -4.19
N VAL A 650 10.80 5.87 -4.29
CA VAL A 650 11.46 4.57 -4.08
C VAL A 650 11.31 4.12 -2.63
N PRO A 651 11.82 4.84 -1.62
CA PRO A 651 11.71 4.39 -0.23
C PRO A 651 10.26 4.28 0.26
N GLU A 652 9.36 5.14 -0.22
CA GLU A 652 7.93 5.08 0.12
C GLU A 652 7.26 3.81 -0.42
N VAL A 653 7.39 3.52 -1.73
CA VAL A 653 6.80 2.31 -2.33
C VAL A 653 7.39 1.04 -1.72
N LEU A 654 8.70 1.01 -1.47
CA LEU A 654 9.35 -0.15 -0.84
C LEU A 654 8.86 -0.38 0.59
N ASN A 655 8.70 0.68 1.40
CA ASN A 655 8.19 0.57 2.76
C ASN A 655 6.72 0.14 2.82
N VAL A 656 5.90 0.61 1.88
CA VAL A 656 4.52 0.14 1.69
C VAL A 656 4.50 -1.36 1.32
N GLY A 657 5.36 -1.78 0.39
CA GLY A 657 5.54 -3.18 0.02
C GLY A 657 5.97 -4.07 1.18
N LEU A 658 6.97 -3.64 1.95
CA LEU A 658 7.44 -4.33 3.17
C LEU A 658 6.36 -4.40 4.25
N SER A 659 5.33 -3.56 4.17
CA SER A 659 4.17 -3.55 5.07
C SER A 659 3.00 -4.39 4.54
N GLY A 660 3.27 -5.32 3.61
CA GLY A 660 2.31 -6.28 3.09
C GLY A 660 1.44 -5.78 1.94
N LEU A 661 1.57 -4.52 1.51
CA LEU A 661 0.76 -3.97 0.42
C LEU A 661 1.54 -3.92 -0.90
N PRO A 662 1.28 -4.84 -1.86
CA PRO A 662 2.13 -5.03 -3.04
C PRO A 662 1.95 -3.97 -4.14
N ILE A 663 0.79 -3.30 -4.18
CA ILE A 663 0.43 -2.37 -5.25
C ILE A 663 0.35 -0.95 -4.68
N SER A 664 1.42 -0.19 -4.85
CA SER A 664 1.49 1.22 -4.51
C SER A 664 2.27 2.04 -5.54
N GLY A 665 2.05 3.36 -5.54
CA GLY A 665 2.76 4.31 -6.39
C GLY A 665 2.25 5.73 -6.21
N CYS A 666 2.94 6.68 -6.83
CA CYS A 666 2.64 8.11 -6.76
C CYS A 666 1.98 8.62 -8.05
N ASP A 667 1.50 9.86 -8.02
CA ASP A 667 1.13 10.58 -9.24
C ASP A 667 2.36 11.08 -9.99
N ILE A 668 2.61 10.51 -11.17
CA ILE A 668 3.81 10.79 -11.97
C ILE A 668 3.78 12.20 -12.52
N GLY A 669 4.85 12.95 -12.22
CA GLY A 669 4.97 14.38 -12.49
C GLY A 669 4.49 15.26 -11.33
N GLY A 670 3.86 14.68 -10.31
CA GLY A 670 3.25 15.37 -9.19
C GLY A 670 1.83 15.84 -9.50
N PHE A 671 0.92 15.74 -8.52
CA PHE A 671 -0.45 16.21 -8.68
C PHE A 671 -0.51 17.75 -8.76
N ALA A 672 -0.01 18.40 -7.70
CA ALA A 672 -0.01 19.84 -7.51
C ALA A 672 1.21 20.53 -8.15
N ASN A 673 1.15 21.87 -8.21
CA ASN A 673 2.30 22.69 -8.53
C ASN A 673 3.37 22.60 -7.43
N GLY A 674 4.64 22.59 -7.84
CA GLY A 674 5.78 22.51 -6.93
C GLY A 674 6.99 23.29 -7.45
N SER A 675 8.15 23.11 -6.80
CA SER A 675 9.40 23.80 -7.18
C SER A 675 9.91 23.43 -8.58
N GLY A 676 9.42 22.34 -9.16
CA GLY A 676 9.70 21.89 -10.53
C GLY A 676 8.59 22.22 -11.54
N SER A 677 7.60 23.05 -11.21
CA SER A 677 6.60 23.55 -12.16
C SER A 677 7.12 24.73 -12.98
N GLU A 678 6.79 24.77 -14.27
CA GLU A 678 7.13 25.84 -15.22
C GLU A 678 5.88 26.67 -15.61
N GLU A 679 5.97 27.43 -16.72
CA GLU A 679 4.85 28.24 -17.22
C GLU A 679 3.58 27.39 -17.40
N GLY A 680 2.46 27.89 -16.89
CA GLY A 680 1.19 27.17 -16.90
C GLY A 680 1.15 25.94 -16.00
N GLY A 681 2.00 25.88 -14.96
CA GLY A 681 2.03 24.81 -13.95
C GLY A 681 2.65 23.49 -14.39
N VAL A 682 2.94 23.36 -15.69
CA VAL A 682 3.46 22.14 -16.32
C VAL A 682 4.76 21.70 -15.64
N THR A 683 4.87 20.43 -15.30
CA THR A 683 6.11 19.87 -14.74
C THR A 683 7.27 20.07 -15.71
N ASN A 684 8.42 20.52 -15.21
CA ASN A 684 9.65 20.63 -15.99
C ASN A 684 9.92 19.33 -16.79
N TYR A 685 10.30 19.48 -18.05
CA TYR A 685 10.41 18.36 -18.99
C TYR A 685 11.40 17.27 -18.54
N GLU A 686 12.51 17.65 -17.88
CA GLU A 686 13.49 16.69 -17.37
C GLU A 686 12.90 15.93 -16.19
N LEU A 687 12.35 16.65 -15.21
CA LEU A 687 11.69 16.06 -14.04
C LEU A 687 10.58 15.09 -14.46
N PHE A 688 9.68 15.51 -15.37
CA PHE A 688 8.60 14.67 -15.86
C PHE A 688 9.11 13.41 -16.56
N THR A 689 10.13 13.54 -17.43
CA THR A 689 10.71 12.38 -18.12
C THR A 689 11.34 11.42 -17.11
N ARG A 690 12.17 11.90 -16.17
CA ARG A 690 12.79 11.05 -15.14
C ARG A 690 11.73 10.32 -14.31
N TRP A 691 10.65 11.01 -13.96
CA TRP A 691 9.54 10.43 -13.20
C TRP A 691 8.80 9.33 -13.96
N ILE A 692 8.51 9.54 -15.25
CA ILE A 692 7.93 8.51 -16.12
C ILE A 692 8.84 7.29 -16.22
N THR A 693 10.15 7.49 -16.39
CA THR A 693 11.10 6.39 -16.51
C THR A 693 11.32 5.62 -15.21
N ALA A 694 11.29 6.30 -14.06
CA ALA A 694 11.37 5.66 -12.75
C ALA A 694 10.08 4.89 -12.43
N GLY A 695 8.92 5.51 -12.66
CA GLY A 695 7.61 4.92 -12.41
C GLY A 695 7.33 3.67 -13.24
N ALA A 696 7.93 3.53 -14.43
CA ALA A 696 7.77 2.35 -15.28
C ALA A 696 8.20 1.03 -14.58
N PHE A 697 8.97 1.13 -13.50
CA PHE A 697 9.45 0.01 -12.72
C PHE A 697 8.74 -0.14 -11.37
N LEU A 698 7.80 0.73 -11.01
CA LEU A 698 7.03 0.66 -9.77
C LEU A 698 5.69 -0.07 -9.96
N PRO A 699 5.04 -0.60 -8.90
CA PRO A 699 3.85 -1.43 -9.04
C PRO A 699 2.66 -0.70 -9.68
N TRP A 700 2.31 0.49 -9.16
CA TRP A 700 1.26 1.35 -9.72
C TRP A 700 1.87 2.46 -10.61
N TYR A 701 1.38 2.58 -11.85
CA TYR A 701 2.00 3.42 -12.88
C TYR A 701 1.01 4.42 -13.49
N ARG A 702 0.69 5.48 -12.74
CA ARG A 702 -0.30 6.51 -13.13
C ARG A 702 0.34 7.89 -13.26
N ASN A 703 0.07 8.56 -14.37
CA ASN A 703 0.18 10.02 -14.46
C ASN A 703 -1.16 10.64 -14.08
N HIS A 704 -1.18 11.51 -13.07
CA HIS A 704 -2.35 12.26 -12.66
C HIS A 704 -1.94 13.63 -12.14
N TYR A 705 -2.79 14.62 -12.39
CA TYR A 705 -2.48 16.01 -12.12
C TYR A 705 -3.72 16.87 -11.95
N ASP A 706 -3.53 18.01 -11.30
CA ASP A 706 -4.53 19.06 -11.20
C ASP A 706 -4.56 19.93 -12.47
N GLY A 707 -5.53 19.66 -13.34
CA GLY A 707 -5.76 20.39 -14.59
C GLY A 707 -6.35 21.79 -14.41
N TYR A 708 -6.77 22.16 -13.19
CA TYR A 708 -7.18 23.53 -12.88
C TYR A 708 -5.98 24.45 -12.61
N THR A 709 -4.82 23.88 -12.28
CA THR A 709 -3.58 24.63 -12.05
C THR A 709 -2.47 24.32 -13.04
N LYS A 710 -2.61 23.24 -13.83
CA LYS A 710 -1.65 22.83 -14.87
C LYS A 710 -2.31 22.71 -16.24
N THR A 711 -1.70 23.28 -17.26
CA THR A 711 -2.25 23.25 -18.63
C THR A 711 -2.22 21.87 -19.29
N PHE A 712 -1.26 21.02 -18.92
CA PHE A 712 -1.15 19.62 -19.33
C PHE A 712 -0.10 18.86 -18.53
N GLN A 713 -0.16 17.52 -18.60
CA GLN A 713 0.93 16.65 -18.14
C GLN A 713 1.04 15.36 -18.96
N GLU A 714 0.23 15.15 -20.00
CA GLU A 714 0.29 13.95 -20.83
C GLU A 714 1.60 13.91 -21.65
N PRO A 715 2.31 12.76 -21.74
CA PRO A 715 3.62 12.69 -22.39
C PRO A 715 3.66 13.19 -23.83
N TYR A 716 2.60 12.93 -24.62
CA TYR A 716 2.55 13.33 -26.03
C TYR A 716 2.37 14.84 -26.25
N ARG A 717 2.07 15.61 -25.20
CA ARG A 717 1.93 17.07 -25.29
C ARG A 717 3.23 17.83 -25.08
N PHE A 718 4.26 17.16 -24.56
CA PHE A 718 5.60 17.73 -24.45
C PHE A 718 6.32 17.75 -25.81
N GLY A 719 7.32 18.62 -25.93
CA GLY A 719 8.22 18.63 -27.09
C GLY A 719 9.22 17.47 -27.08
N THR A 720 9.70 17.06 -28.25
CA THR A 720 10.80 16.09 -28.40
C THR A 720 12.02 16.53 -27.57
N PRO A 721 12.67 15.60 -26.84
CA PRO A 721 12.54 14.14 -26.92
C PRO A 721 11.59 13.49 -25.89
N VAL A 722 10.78 14.25 -25.16
CA VAL A 722 9.95 13.71 -24.06
C VAL A 722 8.99 12.61 -24.53
N PRO A 723 8.17 12.78 -25.60
CA PRO A 723 7.25 11.73 -26.03
C PRO A 723 7.97 10.42 -26.39
N GLU A 724 9.12 10.50 -27.05
CA GLU A 724 9.92 9.33 -27.44
C GLU A 724 10.50 8.60 -26.22
N ASN A 725 11.06 9.36 -25.28
CA ASN A 725 11.66 8.81 -24.06
C ASN A 725 10.60 8.17 -23.16
N CYS A 726 9.46 8.82 -22.98
CA CYS A 726 8.34 8.27 -22.23
C CYS A 726 7.81 6.99 -22.90
N ARG A 727 7.59 7.01 -24.22
CA ARG A 727 7.14 5.83 -24.98
C ARG A 727 8.10 4.65 -24.83
N LYS A 728 9.41 4.87 -24.82
CA LYS A 728 10.43 3.81 -24.64
C LYS A 728 10.21 3.04 -23.33
N TYR A 729 10.05 3.72 -22.20
CA TYR A 729 9.89 3.05 -20.90
C TYR A 729 8.48 2.50 -20.68
N ILE A 730 7.46 3.15 -21.22
CA ILE A 730 6.12 2.59 -21.26
C ILE A 730 6.13 1.28 -22.08
N ASN A 731 6.81 1.22 -23.22
CA ASN A 731 6.96 -0.03 -23.99
C ASN A 731 7.70 -1.11 -23.19
N ILE A 732 8.78 -0.75 -22.46
CA ILE A 732 9.49 -1.67 -21.56
C ILE A 732 8.52 -2.24 -20.52
N ARG A 733 7.72 -1.39 -19.86
CA ARG A 733 6.70 -1.82 -18.89
C ARG A 733 5.76 -2.87 -19.49
N TYR A 734 5.21 -2.62 -20.68
CA TYR A 734 4.26 -3.53 -21.32
C TYR A 734 4.85 -4.89 -21.66
N ARG A 735 6.13 -4.92 -22.05
CA ARG A 735 6.86 -6.17 -22.30
C ARG A 735 7.20 -6.93 -21.02
N LEU A 736 7.28 -6.23 -19.89
CA LEU A 736 7.52 -6.78 -18.54
C LEU A 736 6.24 -7.05 -17.74
N LEU A 737 5.04 -6.84 -18.28
CA LEU A 737 3.79 -7.04 -17.50
C LEU A 737 3.68 -8.43 -16.89
N GLN A 738 4.20 -9.46 -17.56
CA GLN A 738 4.22 -10.82 -17.00
C GLN A 738 5.07 -10.90 -15.72
N LEU A 739 6.22 -10.23 -15.65
CA LEU A 739 7.05 -10.18 -14.46
C LEU A 739 6.32 -9.55 -13.26
N PHE A 740 5.57 -8.46 -13.50
CA PHE A 740 4.74 -7.83 -12.46
C PHE A 740 3.61 -8.75 -12.02
N TYR A 741 3.00 -9.46 -12.97
CA TYR A 741 1.90 -10.37 -12.71
C TYR A 741 2.32 -11.61 -11.92
N ASP A 742 3.46 -12.21 -12.28
CA ASP A 742 4.05 -13.35 -11.59
C ASP A 742 4.54 -12.94 -10.19
N SER A 743 5.13 -11.74 -10.05
CA SER A 743 5.52 -11.21 -8.73
C SER A 743 4.30 -10.93 -7.85
N MET A 744 3.19 -10.49 -8.43
CA MET A 744 1.93 -10.33 -7.71
C MET A 744 1.36 -11.68 -7.26
N TYR A 745 1.43 -12.71 -8.12
CA TYR A 745 1.07 -14.06 -7.72
C TYR A 745 1.95 -14.55 -6.56
N GLU A 746 3.27 -14.36 -6.63
CA GLU A 746 4.19 -14.69 -5.54
C GLU A 746 3.80 -13.97 -4.22
N ASN A 747 3.39 -12.69 -4.29
CA ASN A 747 2.86 -11.97 -3.14
C ASN A 747 1.63 -12.68 -2.54
N THR A 748 0.67 -13.10 -3.37
CA THR A 748 -0.51 -13.83 -2.88
C THR A 748 -0.15 -15.17 -2.22
N GLN A 749 1.02 -15.75 -2.54
CA GLN A 749 1.47 -17.00 -1.94
C GLN A 749 2.26 -16.78 -0.65
N THR A 750 3.13 -15.77 -0.62
CA THR A 750 4.23 -15.64 0.37
C THR A 750 4.34 -14.26 1.04
N GLY A 751 3.54 -13.27 0.64
CA GLY A 751 3.67 -11.89 1.10
C GLY A 751 4.82 -11.09 0.47
N MET A 752 5.59 -11.69 -0.45
CA MET A 752 6.73 -11.03 -1.07
C MET A 752 6.33 -9.77 -1.84
N PRO A 753 7.01 -8.62 -1.65
CA PRO A 753 6.74 -7.42 -2.44
C PRO A 753 7.10 -7.61 -3.92
N ILE A 754 6.40 -6.89 -4.80
CA ILE A 754 6.73 -6.85 -6.23
C ILE A 754 8.07 -6.13 -6.44
N CYS A 755 8.18 -4.91 -5.90
CA CYS A 755 9.42 -4.16 -5.82
C CYS A 755 10.07 -4.43 -4.47
N ARG A 756 11.32 -4.89 -4.46
CA ARG A 756 12.01 -5.38 -3.26
C ARG A 756 13.20 -4.50 -2.93
N ALA A 757 13.26 -4.09 -1.67
CA ALA A 757 14.49 -3.53 -1.12
C ALA A 757 15.62 -4.55 -1.30
N MET A 758 16.84 -4.08 -1.59
CA MET A 758 17.92 -4.96 -2.02
C MET A 758 18.23 -6.07 -1.01
N PHE A 759 18.18 -5.77 0.30
CA PHE A 759 18.45 -6.73 1.37
C PHE A 759 17.42 -7.87 1.48
N VAL A 760 16.26 -7.76 0.84
CA VAL A 760 15.26 -8.85 0.79
C VAL A 760 15.79 -10.02 -0.05
N ASN A 761 16.46 -9.71 -1.16
CA ASN A 761 17.06 -10.70 -2.05
C ASN A 761 18.52 -11.01 -1.68
N GLU A 762 19.26 -10.04 -1.11
CA GLU A 762 20.73 -10.09 -0.95
C GLU A 762 21.17 -10.15 0.51
N VAL A 763 20.78 -11.21 1.23
CA VAL A 763 21.01 -11.31 2.68
C VAL A 763 22.47 -11.49 3.12
N ASN A 764 23.34 -11.90 2.18
CA ASN A 764 24.77 -12.13 2.41
C ASN A 764 25.64 -10.96 1.94
N ASP A 765 25.03 -9.80 1.63
CA ASP A 765 25.74 -8.61 1.21
C ASP A 765 25.29 -7.40 2.05
N PRO A 766 25.98 -7.07 3.16
CA PRO A 766 25.60 -5.95 4.00
C PRO A 766 25.82 -4.59 3.33
N SER A 767 26.55 -4.49 2.21
CA SER A 767 26.71 -3.22 1.51
C SER A 767 25.42 -2.76 0.82
N VAL A 768 24.46 -3.66 0.57
CA VAL A 768 23.19 -3.29 -0.09
C VAL A 768 22.36 -2.30 0.73
N PHE A 769 22.54 -2.26 2.06
CA PHE A 769 21.83 -1.33 2.93
C PHE A 769 22.17 0.13 2.63
N ASP A 770 23.37 0.42 2.13
CA ASP A 770 23.81 1.79 1.80
C ASP A 770 23.19 2.33 0.49
N TYR A 771 22.56 1.45 -0.30
CA TYR A 771 22.00 1.79 -1.62
C TYR A 771 20.50 1.52 -1.75
N ALA A 772 19.88 0.93 -0.73
CA ALA A 772 18.49 0.49 -0.75
C ALA A 772 17.47 1.65 -0.82
N ASP A 773 17.89 2.89 -0.52
CA ASP A 773 17.06 4.08 -0.66
C ASP A 773 16.73 4.41 -2.12
N HIS A 774 17.53 3.93 -3.06
CA HIS A 774 17.48 4.43 -4.44
C HIS A 774 17.80 3.38 -5.51
N GLN A 775 17.93 2.12 -5.11
CA GLN A 775 17.98 0.96 -6.00
C GLN A 775 17.06 -0.13 -5.44
N PHE A 776 16.43 -0.88 -6.32
CA PHE A 776 15.52 -1.95 -5.92
C PHE A 776 15.46 -3.04 -6.98
N PHE A 777 14.97 -4.21 -6.57
CA PHE A 777 14.64 -5.29 -7.49
C PHE A 777 13.18 -5.24 -7.90
N ILE A 778 12.88 -5.66 -9.13
CA ILE A 778 11.56 -6.20 -9.48
C ILE A 778 11.69 -7.73 -9.47
N GLY A 779 10.91 -8.38 -8.63
CA GLY A 779 11.06 -9.81 -8.39
C GLY A 779 12.48 -10.13 -7.89
N LYS A 780 13.06 -11.22 -8.41
CA LYS A 780 14.35 -11.75 -7.93
C LYS A 780 15.58 -11.11 -8.58
N ASP A 781 15.54 -10.87 -9.88
CA ASP A 781 16.77 -10.75 -10.68
C ASP A 781 16.93 -9.44 -11.46
N LEU A 782 15.90 -8.59 -11.54
CA LEU A 782 15.96 -7.32 -12.29
C LEU A 782 16.24 -6.15 -11.34
N LEU A 783 17.48 -5.66 -11.31
CA LEU A 783 17.93 -4.54 -10.49
C LEU A 783 17.76 -3.21 -11.23
N VAL A 784 17.04 -2.27 -10.62
CA VAL A 784 16.73 -0.95 -11.17
C VAL A 784 17.37 0.13 -10.31
N ALA A 785 18.09 1.06 -10.94
CA ALA A 785 18.69 2.23 -10.28
C ALA A 785 18.20 3.52 -10.96
N PRO A 786 16.97 4.00 -10.65
CA PRO A 786 16.41 5.19 -11.29
C PRO A 786 17.22 6.45 -11.02
N VAL A 787 17.04 7.45 -11.90
CA VAL A 787 17.55 8.81 -11.74
C VAL A 787 16.48 9.63 -11.03
N ILE A 788 16.71 9.95 -9.77
CA ILE A 788 15.73 10.59 -8.87
C ILE A 788 16.17 11.98 -8.39
N ASN A 789 17.25 12.51 -8.97
CA ASN A 789 17.78 13.84 -8.69
C ASN A 789 18.34 14.47 -9.98
N GLN A 790 18.60 15.78 -9.96
CA GLN A 790 19.16 16.53 -11.08
C GLN A 790 20.66 16.25 -11.28
N ASN A 791 21.00 15.01 -11.61
CA ASN A 791 22.37 14.59 -11.89
C ASN A 791 22.46 13.74 -13.15
N TRP A 792 23.45 14.06 -13.98
CA TRP A 792 23.77 13.33 -15.21
C TRP A 792 24.72 12.16 -14.97
N MET A 793 25.21 12.02 -13.74
CA MET A 793 25.99 10.88 -13.27
C MET A 793 25.17 10.07 -12.26
N ARG A 794 25.18 8.75 -12.39
CA ARG A 794 24.49 7.83 -11.49
C ARG A 794 25.40 6.71 -11.06
N ASP A 795 25.71 6.64 -9.78
CA ASP A 795 26.38 5.49 -9.19
C ASP A 795 25.38 4.37 -8.97
N VAL A 796 25.80 3.15 -9.34
CA VAL A 796 25.02 1.92 -9.26
C VAL A 796 25.84 0.88 -8.52
N TYR A 797 25.37 0.42 -7.36
CA TYR A 797 25.96 -0.70 -6.66
C TYR A 797 25.35 -2.01 -7.16
N LEU A 798 26.19 -2.92 -7.62
CA LEU A 798 25.78 -4.26 -8.01
C LEU A 798 26.09 -5.23 -6.87
N PRO A 799 25.10 -5.97 -6.33
CA PRO A 799 25.33 -6.91 -5.25
C PRO A 799 26.41 -7.95 -5.57
N SER A 800 27.16 -8.32 -4.54
CA SER A 800 28.19 -9.35 -4.60
C SER A 800 27.60 -10.76 -4.78
N GLY A 801 28.45 -11.76 -5.00
CA GLY A 801 28.02 -13.16 -5.19
C GLY A 801 27.46 -13.50 -6.58
N SER A 802 27.24 -12.51 -7.45
CA SER A 802 26.84 -12.72 -8.84
C SER A 802 27.51 -11.72 -9.79
N ASN A 803 27.65 -12.12 -11.05
CA ASN A 803 27.81 -11.18 -12.16
C ASN A 803 26.46 -10.68 -12.65
N TRP A 804 26.51 -9.56 -13.38
CA TRP A 804 25.33 -8.82 -13.82
C TRP A 804 25.48 -8.43 -15.29
N TYR A 805 24.39 -8.49 -16.04
CA TYR A 805 24.34 -7.99 -17.40
C TYR A 805 23.59 -6.67 -17.43
N VAL A 806 24.05 -5.72 -18.23
CA VAL A 806 23.25 -4.54 -18.56
C VAL A 806 21.97 -5.02 -19.23
N PHE A 807 20.83 -4.58 -18.73
CA PHE A 807 19.53 -5.01 -19.22
C PHE A 807 19.20 -4.36 -20.57
N ASP A 808 18.73 -5.18 -21.50
CA ASP A 808 18.16 -4.77 -22.77
C ASP A 808 16.87 -5.56 -23.01
N ILE A 809 15.75 -4.85 -23.13
CA ILE A 809 14.43 -5.46 -23.34
C ILE A 809 14.34 -6.18 -24.70
N GLU A 810 15.12 -5.75 -25.70
CA GLU A 810 15.17 -6.42 -27.01
C GLU A 810 15.94 -7.76 -26.93
N GLY A 811 16.72 -7.96 -25.87
CA GLY A 811 17.59 -9.12 -25.70
C GLY A 811 18.60 -9.21 -26.84
N GLY A 812 19.19 -8.09 -27.24
CA GLY A 812 20.24 -8.06 -28.25
C GLY A 812 21.52 -8.74 -27.80
N LYS A 813 22.62 -8.45 -28.51
CA LYS A 813 23.95 -8.94 -28.12
C LYS A 813 24.27 -8.56 -26.68
N LEU A 814 24.61 -9.56 -25.87
CA LEU A 814 25.00 -9.32 -24.48
C LEU A 814 26.36 -8.62 -24.42
N PRO A 815 26.51 -7.56 -23.61
CA PRO A 815 27.83 -7.08 -23.23
C PRO A 815 28.51 -8.10 -22.30
N GLU A 816 29.82 -7.92 -22.10
CA GLU A 816 30.54 -8.68 -21.08
C GLU A 816 29.88 -8.54 -19.70
N PRO A 817 29.82 -9.63 -18.92
CA PRO A 817 29.25 -9.59 -17.58
C PRO A 817 30.02 -8.60 -16.70
N THR A 818 29.26 -7.83 -15.94
CA THR A 818 29.75 -6.86 -14.96
C THR A 818 29.87 -7.54 -13.60
N GLN A 819 31.05 -7.48 -12.99
CA GLN A 819 31.31 -8.13 -11.71
C GLN A 819 30.57 -7.40 -10.57
N GLY A 820 29.83 -8.14 -9.73
CA GLY A 820 29.18 -7.63 -8.52
C GLY A 820 30.15 -7.28 -7.37
N GLY A 821 29.61 -6.74 -6.29
CA GLY A 821 30.36 -6.32 -5.09
C GLY A 821 31.08 -4.98 -5.23
N GLN A 822 30.68 -4.15 -6.21
CA GLN A 822 31.31 -2.86 -6.46
C GLN A 822 30.34 -1.86 -7.10
N VAL A 823 30.75 -0.59 -7.11
CA VAL A 823 29.98 0.55 -7.63
C VAL A 823 30.45 0.90 -9.05
N TYR A 824 29.50 1.16 -9.94
CA TYR A 824 29.74 1.61 -11.31
C TYR A 824 29.07 2.96 -11.56
N SER A 825 29.82 3.92 -12.12
CA SER A 825 29.30 5.24 -12.46
C SER A 825 28.81 5.31 -13.90
N TRP A 826 27.55 5.66 -14.08
CA TRP A 826 26.89 5.82 -15.37
C TRP A 826 26.76 7.30 -15.75
N TYR A 827 27.04 7.65 -17.01
CA TYR A 827 26.47 8.85 -17.61
C TYR A 827 25.03 8.52 -18.03
N VAL A 828 24.06 9.24 -17.49
CA VAL A 828 22.63 8.99 -17.67
C VAL A 828 21.99 10.12 -18.49
N PRO A 829 22.01 10.06 -19.84
CA PRO A 829 21.21 10.95 -20.66
C PRO A 829 19.72 10.79 -20.35
N LEU A 830 18.89 11.70 -20.86
CA LEU A 830 17.47 11.78 -20.52
C LEU A 830 16.67 10.49 -20.80
N ASP A 831 17.14 9.65 -21.71
CA ASP A 831 16.50 8.41 -22.14
C ASP A 831 17.05 7.14 -21.46
N LEU A 832 17.89 7.27 -20.43
CA LEU A 832 18.57 6.15 -19.77
C LEU A 832 18.26 6.06 -18.28
N VAL A 833 17.80 4.88 -17.86
CA VAL A 833 17.76 4.37 -16.50
C VAL A 833 18.71 3.17 -16.46
N PRO A 834 19.74 3.17 -15.60
CA PRO A 834 20.55 1.98 -15.37
C PRO A 834 19.69 0.83 -14.83
N VAL A 835 19.66 -0.26 -15.58
CA VAL A 835 18.99 -1.51 -15.20
C VAL A 835 19.94 -2.66 -15.48
N TYR A 836 20.04 -3.57 -14.53
CA TYR A 836 20.85 -4.77 -14.62
C TYR A 836 20.01 -6.01 -14.36
N ILE A 837 20.45 -7.13 -14.92
CA ILE A 837 19.83 -8.43 -14.71
C ILE A 837 20.89 -9.44 -14.30
N ARG A 838 20.59 -10.23 -13.27
CA ARG A 838 21.52 -11.20 -12.69
C ARG A 838 21.92 -12.27 -13.71
N GLU A 839 23.16 -12.74 -13.64
CA GLU A 839 23.55 -13.96 -14.36
C GLU A 839 22.64 -15.15 -13.98
N GLY A 840 22.34 -15.99 -14.97
CA GLY A 840 21.43 -17.13 -14.82
C GLY A 840 19.94 -16.78 -14.79
N ALA A 841 19.55 -15.50 -14.78
CA ALA A 841 18.14 -15.11 -14.71
C ALA A 841 17.28 -15.68 -15.86
N ILE A 842 16.01 -15.94 -15.55
CA ILE A 842 14.96 -16.29 -16.51
C ILE A 842 13.96 -15.12 -16.51
N LEU A 843 13.82 -14.44 -17.65
CA LEU A 843 12.93 -13.30 -17.78
C LEU A 843 11.83 -13.59 -18.81
N PRO A 844 10.55 -13.66 -18.42
CA PRO A 844 9.46 -13.70 -19.38
C PRO A 844 9.26 -12.30 -19.99
N VAL A 845 9.31 -12.25 -21.32
CA VAL A 845 9.11 -11.03 -22.10
C VAL A 845 7.95 -11.25 -23.06
N ARG A 846 6.97 -10.36 -22.98
CA ARG A 846 5.82 -10.35 -23.89
C ARG A 846 6.13 -9.54 -25.15
N GLU A 847 5.38 -9.80 -26.22
CA GLU A 847 5.34 -8.86 -27.32
C GLU A 847 4.64 -7.57 -26.91
N LEU A 848 5.07 -6.46 -27.51
CA LEU A 848 4.46 -5.16 -27.27
C LEU A 848 2.99 -5.14 -27.71
N GLU A 849 2.15 -4.59 -26.85
CA GLU A 849 0.75 -4.25 -27.09
C GLU A 849 0.51 -2.77 -26.72
N GLN A 850 -0.55 -2.15 -27.25
CA GLN A 850 -0.97 -0.78 -26.89
C GLN A 850 -1.87 -0.74 -25.65
N TYR A 851 -2.42 -1.89 -25.24
CA TYR A 851 -3.21 -2.13 -24.03
C TYR A 851 -3.25 -3.66 -23.80
N VAL A 852 -3.51 -4.10 -22.58
CA VAL A 852 -3.62 -5.54 -22.26
C VAL A 852 -4.80 -6.15 -23.01
N GLY A 853 -4.53 -7.17 -23.84
CA GLY A 853 -5.54 -7.86 -24.63
C GLY A 853 -5.77 -7.29 -26.03
N GLN A 854 -4.88 -6.43 -26.53
CA GLN A 854 -4.92 -5.97 -27.93
C GLN A 854 -4.69 -7.11 -28.92
N LYS A 855 -3.80 -8.06 -28.58
CA LYS A 855 -3.46 -9.22 -29.38
C LYS A 855 -4.19 -10.44 -28.83
N ASP A 856 -4.92 -11.14 -29.70
CA ASP A 856 -5.56 -12.42 -29.37
C ASP A 856 -4.54 -13.47 -28.89
N ASN A 857 -3.31 -13.40 -29.43
CA ASN A 857 -2.17 -14.21 -29.03
C ASN A 857 -0.97 -13.29 -28.79
N ASN A 858 -0.52 -13.17 -27.54
CA ASN A 858 0.70 -12.44 -27.20
C ASN A 858 1.78 -13.46 -26.80
N ILE A 859 2.62 -13.83 -27.78
CA ILE A 859 3.67 -14.84 -27.58
C ILE A 859 4.63 -14.39 -26.48
N MET A 860 4.84 -15.27 -25.51
CA MET A 860 5.82 -15.06 -24.46
C MET A 860 7.17 -15.65 -24.88
N THR A 861 8.23 -14.87 -24.66
CA THR A 861 9.62 -15.30 -24.86
C THR A 861 10.35 -15.32 -23.53
N PHE A 862 10.90 -16.47 -23.15
CA PHE A 862 11.74 -16.61 -21.97
C PHE A 862 13.19 -16.32 -22.35
N TYR A 863 13.70 -15.17 -21.89
CA TYR A 863 15.12 -14.85 -22.03
C TYR A 863 15.89 -15.58 -20.93
N ILE A 864 16.85 -16.40 -21.35
CA ILE A 864 17.70 -17.20 -20.47
C ILE A 864 19.10 -16.60 -20.52
N TYR A 865 19.50 -15.96 -19.41
CA TYR A 865 20.82 -15.35 -19.29
C TYR A 865 21.89 -16.41 -18.98
N PRO A 866 23.13 -16.24 -19.48
CA PRO A 866 24.24 -17.10 -19.09
C PRO A 866 24.49 -17.01 -17.58
N GLY A 867 24.84 -18.14 -16.96
CA GLY A 867 25.14 -18.19 -15.54
C GLY A 867 24.75 -19.52 -14.87
N PRO A 868 24.69 -19.53 -13.53
CA PRO A 868 24.25 -20.66 -12.73
C PRO A 868 22.85 -21.16 -13.11
N GLU A 869 22.53 -22.35 -12.62
CA GLU A 869 21.17 -22.89 -12.70
C GLU A 869 20.21 -22.02 -11.88
N SER A 870 18.98 -21.90 -12.37
CA SER A 870 17.98 -21.00 -11.81
C SER A 870 16.58 -21.52 -12.06
N SER A 871 15.62 -21.01 -11.30
CA SER A 871 14.20 -21.29 -11.47
C SER A 871 13.38 -20.01 -11.51
N TYR A 872 12.22 -20.10 -12.17
CA TYR A 872 11.22 -19.04 -12.28
C TYR A 872 9.83 -19.66 -12.22
N GLN A 873 8.90 -19.01 -11.51
CA GLN A 873 7.52 -19.45 -11.43
C GLN A 873 6.66 -18.55 -12.32
N LEU A 874 6.08 -19.16 -13.35
CA LEU A 874 5.15 -18.51 -14.26
C LEU A 874 3.71 -18.79 -13.81
N TYR A 875 2.94 -17.73 -13.59
CA TYR A 875 1.50 -17.77 -13.35
C TYR A 875 0.71 -17.35 -14.59
N GLN A 876 -0.32 -18.12 -14.94
CA GLN A 876 -1.19 -17.83 -16.09
C GLN A 876 -2.65 -18.09 -15.77
N ASP A 877 -3.49 -17.10 -16.04
CA ASP A 877 -4.95 -17.16 -16.03
C ASP A 877 -5.51 -16.36 -17.22
N ASP A 878 -6.80 -16.05 -17.24
CA ASP A 878 -7.41 -15.23 -18.31
C ASP A 878 -7.14 -13.72 -18.19
N LYS A 879 -6.35 -13.31 -17.19
CA LYS A 879 -5.86 -11.96 -16.91
C LYS A 879 -6.92 -10.98 -16.42
N THR A 880 -8.20 -11.35 -16.34
CA THR A 880 -9.32 -10.40 -16.19
C THR A 880 -10.46 -10.84 -15.28
N THR A 881 -10.85 -12.11 -15.29
CA THR A 881 -12.01 -12.62 -14.55
C THR A 881 -11.63 -13.22 -13.21
N MET A 882 -12.64 -13.56 -12.41
CA MET A 882 -12.48 -14.22 -11.12
C MET A 882 -12.38 -15.76 -11.24
N ASP A 883 -12.30 -16.32 -12.45
CA ASP A 883 -12.33 -17.78 -12.65
C ASP A 883 -11.12 -18.49 -12.00
N ALA A 884 -9.97 -17.83 -11.88
CA ALA A 884 -8.82 -18.38 -11.15
C ALA A 884 -9.10 -18.52 -9.65
N GLU A 885 -9.74 -17.52 -9.04
CA GLU A 885 -10.05 -17.49 -7.61
C GLU A 885 -11.25 -18.36 -7.24
N GLU A 886 -12.32 -18.31 -8.05
CA GLU A 886 -13.59 -18.99 -7.76
C GLU A 886 -13.61 -20.44 -8.24
N GLN A 887 -13.00 -20.71 -9.39
CA GLN A 887 -13.06 -22.01 -10.04
C GLN A 887 -11.70 -22.72 -10.08
N GLY A 888 -10.61 -22.02 -9.76
CA GLY A 888 -9.26 -22.56 -9.87
C GLY A 888 -8.75 -22.62 -11.31
N GLU A 889 -9.33 -21.84 -12.24
CA GLU A 889 -8.99 -21.89 -13.67
C GLU A 889 -7.71 -21.10 -13.99
N TYR A 890 -6.58 -21.66 -13.58
CA TYR A 890 -5.25 -21.11 -13.85
C TYR A 890 -4.21 -22.23 -14.00
N ARG A 891 -3.00 -21.82 -14.36
CA ARG A 891 -1.82 -22.69 -14.46
C ARG A 891 -0.63 -22.04 -13.76
N VAL A 892 0.16 -22.86 -13.08
CA VAL A 892 1.48 -22.50 -12.57
C VAL A 892 2.51 -23.42 -13.20
N THR A 893 3.53 -22.83 -13.82
CA THR A 893 4.62 -23.56 -14.47
C THR A 893 5.95 -23.19 -13.82
N GLU A 894 6.69 -24.18 -13.33
CA GLU A 894 8.09 -24.01 -12.94
C GLU A 894 8.96 -24.08 -14.19
N VAL A 895 9.73 -23.03 -14.43
CA VAL A 895 10.75 -22.96 -15.48
C VAL A 895 12.10 -23.10 -14.80
N MET A 896 12.90 -24.11 -15.18
CA MET A 896 14.18 -24.42 -14.55
C MET A 896 15.27 -24.54 -15.61
N THR A 897 16.45 -23.98 -15.34
CA THR A 897 17.62 -24.15 -16.20
C THR A 897 18.58 -25.17 -15.61
N MET A 898 19.18 -26.00 -16.46
CA MET A 898 20.23 -26.95 -16.08
C MET A 898 21.43 -26.82 -17.03
N ASN A 899 22.62 -26.91 -16.45
CA ASN A 899 23.89 -26.81 -17.17
C ASN A 899 24.52 -28.21 -17.31
N GLY A 900 24.83 -28.61 -18.55
CA GLY A 900 25.57 -29.83 -18.84
C GLY A 900 26.91 -29.53 -19.52
N ASN A 901 27.80 -30.52 -19.56
CA ASN A 901 29.06 -30.37 -20.28
C ASN A 901 28.79 -30.23 -21.79
N GLY A 902 28.98 -29.03 -22.34
CA GLY A 902 28.68 -28.72 -23.74
C GLY A 902 27.17 -28.62 -24.05
N SER A 903 26.29 -28.44 -23.06
CA SER A 903 24.84 -28.36 -23.29
C SER A 903 24.11 -27.45 -22.31
N LYS A 904 22.98 -26.87 -22.74
CA LYS A 904 22.05 -26.13 -21.88
C LYS A 904 20.66 -26.75 -21.99
N GLN A 905 19.99 -26.87 -20.86
CA GLN A 905 18.63 -27.40 -20.77
C GLN A 905 17.70 -26.40 -20.09
N VAL A 906 16.47 -26.29 -20.58
CA VAL A 906 15.38 -25.52 -19.97
C VAL A 906 14.15 -26.43 -19.84
N ASN A 907 13.74 -26.70 -18.61
CA ASN A 907 12.58 -27.52 -18.29
C ASN A 907 11.40 -26.63 -17.91
N PHE A 908 10.23 -26.94 -18.45
CA PHE A 908 8.95 -26.33 -18.13
C PHE A 908 8.07 -27.41 -17.55
N LYS A 909 7.71 -27.29 -16.27
CA LYS A 909 6.90 -28.26 -15.55
C LYS A 909 5.67 -27.59 -14.98
N ARG A 910 4.50 -28.00 -15.45
CA ARG A 910 3.22 -27.54 -14.89
C ARG A 910 3.05 -28.16 -13.50
N VAL A 911 3.16 -27.35 -12.45
CA VAL A 911 2.97 -27.79 -11.06
C VAL A 911 1.53 -27.64 -10.60
N TYR A 912 0.77 -26.78 -11.27
CA TYR A 912 -0.68 -26.67 -11.14
C TYR A 912 -1.30 -26.40 -12.51
N GLU A 913 -2.41 -27.08 -12.82
CA GLU A 913 -3.24 -26.80 -13.99
C GLU A 913 -4.65 -27.34 -13.74
N LYS A 914 -5.66 -26.48 -13.90
CA LYS A 914 -7.06 -26.90 -13.84
C LYS A 914 -7.86 -26.08 -14.83
N ASN A 915 -8.47 -26.74 -15.82
CA ASN A 915 -9.36 -26.16 -16.85
C ASN A 915 -8.85 -24.93 -17.63
N TYR A 916 -7.61 -24.48 -17.42
CA TYR A 916 -7.02 -23.35 -18.10
C TYR A 916 -6.08 -23.81 -19.21
N VAL A 917 -6.27 -23.24 -20.40
CA VAL A 917 -5.39 -23.43 -21.55
C VAL A 917 -5.08 -22.04 -22.12
N PRO A 918 -3.80 -21.61 -22.21
CA PRO A 918 -3.44 -20.36 -22.85
C PRO A 918 -3.94 -20.31 -24.30
N ASN A 919 -4.29 -19.12 -24.78
CA ASN A 919 -4.62 -18.92 -26.19
C ASN A 919 -3.41 -19.23 -27.08
N GLU A 920 -2.23 -18.87 -26.60
CA GLU A 920 -0.96 -19.05 -27.28
C GLU A 920 -0.59 -20.54 -27.36
N LYS A 921 -0.60 -21.11 -28.57
CA LYS A 921 -0.14 -22.49 -28.82
C LYS A 921 1.36 -22.68 -28.65
N TYR A 922 2.12 -21.58 -28.72
CA TYR A 922 3.57 -21.58 -28.71
C TYR A 922 4.09 -20.51 -27.76
N PHE A 923 5.20 -20.83 -27.10
CA PHE A 923 6.09 -19.86 -26.48
C PHE A 923 7.49 -19.98 -27.10
N GLN A 924 8.37 -19.04 -26.76
CA GLN A 924 9.73 -19.00 -27.26
C GLN A 924 10.74 -19.06 -26.10
N VAL A 925 11.89 -19.68 -26.34
CA VAL A 925 13.03 -19.70 -25.41
C VAL A 925 14.22 -19.07 -26.12
N LYS A 926 14.73 -17.95 -25.59
CA LYS A 926 15.88 -17.22 -26.11
C LYS A 926 17.07 -17.42 -25.19
N LEU A 927 18.02 -18.25 -25.61
CA LEU A 927 19.28 -18.49 -24.90
C LEU A 927 20.30 -17.44 -25.37
N LEU A 928 20.63 -16.49 -24.51
CA LEU A 928 21.52 -15.36 -24.81
C LEU A 928 23.00 -15.74 -24.61
N GLY A 929 23.93 -15.02 -25.27
CA GLY A 929 25.38 -15.17 -25.08
C GLY A 929 26.02 -16.39 -25.73
N ASN A 930 25.36 -16.99 -26.74
CA ASN A 930 25.84 -18.18 -27.44
C ASN A 930 26.76 -17.82 -28.62
N LEU A 931 28.06 -17.90 -28.38
CA LEU A 931 29.12 -17.58 -29.35
C LEU A 931 29.24 -18.58 -30.51
N VAL A 932 28.76 -19.81 -30.32
CA VAL A 932 28.85 -20.89 -31.31
C VAL A 932 27.46 -21.42 -31.62
N CYS A 933 27.22 -21.72 -32.90
CA CYS A 933 25.98 -22.34 -33.33
C CYS A 933 25.83 -23.73 -32.70
N PRO A 934 24.68 -24.07 -32.08
CA PRO A 934 24.41 -25.42 -31.58
C PRO A 934 24.55 -26.49 -32.66
N GLU A 935 25.03 -27.67 -32.28
CA GLU A 935 25.02 -28.86 -33.14
C GLU A 935 23.61 -29.41 -33.31
N SER A 936 22.82 -29.38 -32.22
CA SER A 936 21.44 -29.84 -32.24
C SER A 936 20.59 -29.18 -31.15
N VAL A 937 19.30 -29.06 -31.45
CA VAL A 937 18.26 -28.68 -30.50
C VAL A 937 17.19 -29.76 -30.51
N SER A 938 16.71 -30.15 -29.34
CA SER A 938 15.64 -31.12 -29.18
C SER A 938 14.61 -30.67 -28.15
N ILE A 939 13.37 -31.13 -28.33
CA ILE A 939 12.29 -30.96 -27.35
C ILE A 939 11.83 -32.35 -26.92
N ASN A 940 11.88 -32.65 -25.62
CA ASN A 940 11.59 -33.97 -25.07
C ASN A 940 12.38 -35.10 -25.77
N GLY A 941 13.66 -34.83 -26.07
CA GLY A 941 14.57 -35.77 -26.75
C GLY A 941 14.35 -35.92 -28.26
N LYS A 942 13.33 -35.28 -28.85
CA LYS A 942 13.11 -35.27 -30.30
C LYS A 942 13.81 -34.08 -30.93
N GLN A 943 14.78 -34.33 -31.80
CA GLN A 943 15.49 -33.28 -32.54
C GLN A 943 14.52 -32.47 -33.43
N ILE A 944 14.71 -31.15 -33.46
CA ILE A 944 13.88 -30.21 -34.23
C ILE A 944 14.71 -29.48 -35.30
N SER A 945 14.02 -28.97 -36.32
CA SER A 945 14.66 -28.39 -37.50
C SER A 945 15.22 -26.99 -37.22
N LYS A 946 16.45 -26.75 -37.70
CA LYS A 946 17.02 -25.40 -37.81
C LYS A 946 16.37 -24.68 -38.99
N MET A 947 15.99 -23.43 -38.81
CA MET A 947 15.41 -22.56 -39.85
C MET A 947 16.18 -21.23 -39.94
N ASP A 948 15.97 -20.50 -41.03
CA ASP A 948 16.29 -19.06 -41.05
C ASP A 948 15.21 -18.27 -40.30
N LEU A 949 15.44 -16.96 -40.08
CA LEU A 949 14.53 -16.12 -39.29
C LEU A 949 13.13 -16.03 -39.91
N ALA A 950 13.04 -15.86 -41.24
CA ALA A 950 11.75 -15.69 -41.93
C ALA A 950 10.90 -16.96 -41.86
N ASP A 951 11.53 -18.13 -42.04
CA ASP A 951 10.87 -19.41 -41.90
C ASP A 951 10.54 -19.73 -40.44
N PHE A 952 11.38 -19.32 -39.48
CA PHE A 952 11.15 -19.51 -38.05
C PHE A 952 9.91 -18.75 -37.55
N ASP A 953 9.77 -17.47 -37.92
CA ASP A 953 8.64 -16.64 -37.50
C ASP A 953 7.31 -17.21 -37.99
N SER A 954 7.29 -17.70 -39.24
CA SER A 954 6.11 -18.30 -39.87
C SER A 954 5.89 -19.79 -39.55
N ALA A 955 6.83 -20.43 -38.85
CA ALA A 955 6.76 -21.86 -38.54
C ALA A 955 5.49 -22.21 -37.74
N THR A 956 4.82 -23.29 -38.13
CA THR A 956 3.63 -23.84 -37.44
C THR A 956 3.93 -25.12 -36.67
N SER A 957 5.22 -25.35 -36.37
CA SER A 957 5.73 -26.47 -35.60
C SER A 957 6.96 -26.02 -34.81
N ASN A 958 7.42 -26.86 -33.88
CA ASN A 958 8.69 -26.65 -33.20
C ASN A 958 9.84 -26.42 -34.20
N ALA A 959 10.61 -25.39 -33.95
CA ALA A 959 11.73 -24.97 -34.79
C ALA A 959 12.75 -24.21 -33.93
N TRP A 960 13.96 -24.04 -34.45
CA TRP A 960 14.94 -23.16 -33.82
C TRP A 960 15.72 -22.38 -34.87
N TYR A 961 16.22 -21.21 -34.48
CA TYR A 961 17.18 -20.45 -35.28
C TYR A 961 18.35 -20.00 -34.42
N TYR A 962 19.44 -19.63 -35.09
CA TYR A 962 20.64 -19.10 -34.45
C TYR A 962 21.00 -17.76 -35.08
N ASP A 963 21.14 -16.74 -34.25
CA ASP A 963 21.62 -15.42 -34.63
C ASP A 963 23.09 -15.31 -34.23
N SER A 964 23.99 -15.35 -35.21
CA SER A 964 25.42 -15.21 -34.98
C SER A 964 25.85 -13.77 -34.68
N ASP A 965 25.08 -12.77 -35.12
CA ASP A 965 25.45 -11.37 -34.98
C ASP A 965 25.12 -10.88 -33.56
N ASN A 966 23.99 -11.35 -33.03
CA ASN A 966 23.53 -11.06 -31.68
C ASN A 966 23.82 -12.19 -30.66
N GLU A 967 24.48 -13.27 -31.10
CA GLU A 967 24.96 -14.36 -30.25
C GLU A 967 23.87 -15.00 -29.39
N PHE A 968 22.79 -15.46 -30.02
CA PHE A 968 21.72 -16.18 -29.29
C PHE A 968 21.08 -17.30 -30.10
N VAL A 969 20.47 -18.23 -29.38
CA VAL A 969 19.66 -19.33 -29.92
C VAL A 969 18.21 -19.07 -29.53
N MET A 970 17.30 -19.13 -30.50
CA MET A 970 15.87 -19.05 -30.23
C MET A 970 15.22 -20.39 -30.56
N VAL A 971 14.35 -20.85 -29.66
CA VAL A 971 13.59 -22.08 -29.82
C VAL A 971 12.10 -21.77 -29.73
N LYS A 972 11.33 -22.16 -30.74
CA LYS A 972 9.85 -22.11 -30.74
C LYS A 972 9.33 -23.44 -30.20
N VAL A 973 8.54 -23.39 -29.15
CA VAL A 973 8.08 -24.55 -28.39
C VAL A 973 6.56 -24.59 -28.38
N GLU A 974 5.98 -25.67 -28.90
CA GLU A 974 4.55 -25.97 -28.80
C GLU A 974 4.20 -26.37 -27.36
N ASP A 975 3.22 -25.68 -26.77
CA ASP A 975 2.79 -25.90 -25.39
C ASP A 975 1.79 -27.06 -25.26
N ASN A 976 2.23 -28.26 -25.64
CA ASN A 976 1.37 -29.44 -25.81
C ASN A 976 1.52 -30.52 -24.72
N ALA A 977 2.36 -30.31 -23.71
CA ALA A 977 2.62 -31.30 -22.66
C ALA A 977 2.78 -30.64 -21.29
N SER A 978 2.46 -31.39 -20.24
CA SER A 978 2.63 -30.95 -18.84
C SER A 978 4.10 -30.80 -18.44
N GLU A 979 5.00 -31.44 -19.17
CA GLU A 979 6.43 -31.31 -19.03
C GLU A 979 7.07 -31.17 -20.41
N LEU A 980 7.83 -30.09 -20.60
CA LEU A 980 8.56 -29.78 -21.82
C LEU A 980 10.02 -29.51 -21.46
N ASN A 981 10.92 -30.19 -22.17
CA ASN A 981 12.35 -30.10 -21.98
C ASN A 981 13.00 -29.63 -23.28
N VAL A 982 13.48 -28.39 -23.28
CA VAL A 982 14.29 -27.83 -24.36
C VAL A 982 15.75 -28.13 -24.06
N PHE A 983 16.39 -28.91 -24.93
CA PHE A 983 17.80 -29.29 -24.80
C PHE A 983 18.60 -28.78 -26.00
N VAL A 984 19.67 -28.05 -25.73
CA VAL A 984 20.58 -27.47 -26.73
C VAL A 984 21.99 -28.01 -26.50
N ALA A 985 22.53 -28.70 -27.50
CA ALA A 985 23.90 -29.22 -27.49
C ALA A 985 24.81 -28.36 -28.37
N TYR A 986 25.96 -27.99 -27.81
CA TYR A 986 27.01 -27.24 -28.48
C TYR A 986 28.16 -28.16 -28.87
N PRO A 987 28.99 -27.76 -29.85
CA PRO A 987 30.19 -28.51 -30.19
C PRO A 987 31.14 -28.59 -28.99
N ASP A 988 31.88 -29.69 -28.88
CA ASP A 988 32.99 -29.80 -27.93
C ASP A 988 33.98 -28.64 -28.17
N ALA A 989 34.44 -28.01 -27.08
CA ALA A 989 35.45 -26.96 -27.18
C ALA A 989 36.78 -27.56 -27.68
N GLU A 990 37.24 -27.14 -28.86
CA GLU A 990 38.55 -27.53 -29.44
C GLU A 990 39.76 -27.03 -28.62
#